data_AF-A0AAX4KR84-F1
#
_entry.id   AF-A0AAX4KR84-F1
#
_cell.length_a   1.000
_cell.length_b   1.000
_cell.length_c   1.000
_cell.angle_alpha   90.00
_cell.angle_beta   90.00
_cell.angle_gamma   90.00
#
_symmetry.space_group_name_H-M   'P 1'
#
loop_
_entity.id
_entity.type
_entity.pdbx_description
1 polymer ?
#
loop_
_entity_poly.entity_id
_entity_poly.type
_entity_poly.pdbx_seq_one_letter_code
_entity_poly.pdbx_strand_id
1 'polypeptide(L)'
;MPRDLGERAQDFREQWLAPFGGWLSELIMTLSDLTGIWDIIILSGVFVGSWIIMRTSPMEISLILGFAFDLAIPLQYQNDEELSSRHEVHLQNYWRTFMIGCIVEGVSFFLLHPDLFTLIVCVKTTFMLVIWLSKDQEGLQIKPRRSSKSGRNEPPNSRSRSRSHRSSPSDSSGDSESDSSRPSRRSSSSKTPSNIPPCKHIPDSYKYLKRAGYEDPAIAGMNLTMNQADEDKAKKMFDGWTRERDPKNIARRNKEYAERAKKAGWKPTSSSNSNRQSGSNAASTSSQMPQSKYVSDAYKYLKRAGYDDPAIAGMILSLNQIGDKDKAEKQFKSWAREKDPKHIERRNIQYAGRAKQAGWNGSSSQPQSQAGAGDSGSKTIDDGPSNMPISYHIPTSKAYQALKKAGYEEPAIAGMIIGMNGSEEKQALQNYKIWTEEKDPKQIKRRNQQHGERGKQAGFPDKNKMNAASGGPPSERIKTKLGISVGSVKKVENILNSKDFKKKITSEEKKKILDILKNPKSEKEIMQVINKLISLGINIKQPEFQDGWGSSDGKGGYRDILIRDNDRNMLIRSMGKKGQFSKEEMMKWDKYLRQPFSRRELEETVIPFAKRIDAYIGEGYHGTGPHRFRDEWLQSIKPRIKERSNISTAVLDQAILYVVNMKDPKETQSTVDRWLKQGMTKEEIQQFSKQVDWA
;
A
#
# COMPACT_ATOMS: atom_id res chain seq x y z
N MET A 1 -7.67 -22.50 -11.52
CA MET A 1 -9.09 -22.87 -11.78
C MET A 1 -9.91 -21.59 -11.96
N PRO A 2 -10.74 -21.49 -13.02
CA PRO A 2 -11.80 -20.49 -13.02
C PRO A 2 -12.70 -20.76 -11.82
N ARG A 3 -12.98 -19.74 -11.00
CA ARG A 3 -13.96 -19.88 -9.89
C ARG A 3 -15.25 -20.47 -10.44
N ASP A 4 -15.80 -21.43 -9.72
CA ASP A 4 -17.10 -22.00 -10.01
C ASP A 4 -18.13 -20.85 -10.11
N LEU A 5 -19.05 -20.92 -11.06
CA LEU A 5 -20.06 -19.89 -11.22
C LEU A 5 -20.95 -19.77 -9.98
N GLY A 6 -21.14 -20.88 -9.24
CA GLY A 6 -21.81 -20.87 -7.94
C GLY A 6 -21.08 -20.00 -6.90
N GLU A 7 -19.76 -20.12 -6.80
CA GLU A 7 -18.95 -19.30 -5.88
C GLU A 7 -19.00 -17.81 -6.24
N ARG A 8 -19.03 -17.49 -7.55
CA ARG A 8 -19.18 -16.10 -8.01
C ARG A 8 -20.57 -15.53 -7.75
N ALA A 9 -21.61 -16.34 -7.91
CA ALA A 9 -22.98 -15.95 -7.61
C ALA A 9 -23.14 -15.69 -6.10
N GLN A 10 -22.56 -16.55 -5.27
CA GLN A 10 -22.54 -16.37 -3.82
C GLN A 10 -21.72 -15.14 -3.40
N ASP A 11 -20.54 -14.91 -3.99
CA ASP A 11 -19.75 -13.68 -3.82
C ASP A 11 -20.58 -12.44 -4.19
N PHE A 12 -21.34 -12.50 -5.29
CA PHE A 12 -22.22 -11.41 -5.72
C PHE A 12 -23.35 -11.18 -4.71
N ARG A 13 -23.97 -12.26 -4.23
CA ARG A 13 -25.03 -12.20 -3.21
C ARG A 13 -24.55 -11.55 -1.92
N GLU A 14 -23.42 -12.02 -1.40
CA GLU A 14 -22.89 -11.60 -0.10
C GLU A 14 -22.20 -10.24 -0.14
N GLN A 15 -21.50 -9.90 -1.24
CA GLN A 15 -20.72 -8.67 -1.34
C GLN A 15 -21.47 -7.51 -2.01
N TRP A 16 -22.52 -7.79 -2.80
CA TRP A 16 -23.23 -6.76 -3.54
C TRP A 16 -24.72 -6.70 -3.18
N LEU A 17 -25.45 -7.81 -3.30
CA LEU A 17 -26.91 -7.76 -3.07
C LEU A 17 -27.26 -7.51 -1.60
N ALA A 18 -26.82 -8.36 -0.67
CA ALA A 18 -27.19 -8.28 0.75
C ALA A 18 -26.81 -6.92 1.37
N PRO A 19 -25.62 -6.38 1.07
CA PRO A 19 -25.24 -5.02 1.42
C PRO A 19 -26.12 -3.88 0.89
N PHE A 20 -26.50 -3.92 -0.40
CA PHE A 20 -26.89 -2.72 -1.14
C PHE A 20 -28.33 -2.71 -1.63
N GLY A 21 -28.95 -3.86 -1.83
CA GLY A 21 -30.20 -3.88 -2.59
C GLY A 21 -31.44 -3.58 -1.75
N GLY A 22 -31.34 -3.47 -0.42
CA GLY A 22 -32.50 -3.23 0.44
C GLY A 22 -33.68 -4.16 0.08
N TRP A 23 -34.87 -3.60 -0.13
CA TRP A 23 -36.05 -4.38 -0.54
C TRP A 23 -35.86 -5.14 -1.85
N LEU A 24 -35.13 -4.56 -2.82
CA LEU A 24 -34.88 -5.19 -4.12
C LEU A 24 -33.95 -6.39 -3.98
N SER A 25 -32.94 -6.30 -3.10
CA SER A 25 -32.10 -7.46 -2.78
C SER A 25 -32.89 -8.55 -2.08
N GLU A 26 -33.70 -8.20 -1.08
CA GLU A 26 -34.54 -9.18 -0.37
C GLU A 26 -35.46 -9.91 -1.34
N LEU A 27 -36.08 -9.20 -2.28
CA LEU A 27 -36.90 -9.80 -3.33
C LEU A 27 -36.07 -10.74 -4.23
N ILE A 28 -34.92 -10.28 -4.73
CA ILE A 28 -34.07 -11.09 -5.63
C ILE A 28 -33.58 -12.35 -4.93
N MET A 29 -33.11 -12.22 -3.67
CA MET A 29 -32.66 -13.35 -2.87
C MET A 29 -33.79 -14.34 -2.60
N THR A 30 -34.98 -13.84 -2.25
CA THR A 30 -36.15 -14.69 -2.01
C THR A 30 -36.56 -15.44 -3.28
N LEU A 31 -36.56 -14.78 -4.43
CA LEU A 31 -36.84 -15.40 -5.72
C LEU A 31 -35.75 -16.41 -6.11
N SER A 32 -34.48 -16.11 -5.84
CA SER A 32 -33.37 -17.02 -6.10
C SER A 32 -33.48 -18.28 -5.24
N ASP A 33 -33.79 -18.13 -3.95
CA ASP A 33 -33.99 -19.24 -3.02
C ASP A 33 -35.21 -20.10 -3.40
N LEU A 34 -36.30 -19.50 -3.89
CA LEU A 34 -37.50 -20.22 -4.32
C LEU A 34 -37.33 -20.95 -5.66
N THR A 35 -36.65 -20.33 -6.63
CA THR A 35 -36.58 -20.84 -8.01
C THR A 35 -35.32 -21.66 -8.29
N GLY A 36 -34.28 -21.53 -7.45
CA GLY A 36 -32.95 -22.08 -7.70
C GLY A 36 -32.19 -21.37 -8.83
N ILE A 37 -32.73 -20.27 -9.38
CA ILE A 37 -32.08 -19.48 -10.44
C ILE A 37 -31.10 -18.51 -9.78
N TRP A 38 -29.96 -18.26 -10.43
CA TRP A 38 -28.94 -17.37 -9.87
C TRP A 38 -29.40 -15.91 -9.79
N ASP A 39 -28.99 -15.23 -8.72
CA ASP A 39 -29.37 -13.85 -8.42
C ASP A 39 -29.12 -12.88 -9.59
N ILE A 40 -28.02 -13.05 -10.31
CA ILE A 40 -27.67 -12.17 -11.45
C ILE A 40 -28.64 -12.29 -12.62
N ILE A 41 -29.19 -13.49 -12.84
CA ILE A 41 -30.16 -13.74 -13.91
C ILE A 41 -31.51 -13.14 -13.51
N ILE A 42 -31.93 -13.33 -12.26
CA ILE A 42 -33.17 -12.75 -11.73
C ILE A 42 -33.09 -11.22 -11.76
N LEU A 43 -31.99 -10.64 -11.25
CA LEU A 43 -31.75 -9.20 -11.28
C LEU A 43 -31.81 -8.65 -12.71
N SER A 44 -31.17 -9.33 -13.67
CA SER A 44 -31.20 -8.94 -15.08
C SER A 44 -32.61 -9.03 -15.66
N GLY A 45 -33.37 -10.07 -15.31
CA GLY A 45 -34.76 -10.24 -15.73
C GLY A 45 -35.68 -9.15 -15.17
N VAL A 46 -35.55 -8.83 -13.88
CA VAL A 46 -36.27 -7.72 -13.24
C VAL A 46 -35.92 -6.40 -13.90
N PHE A 47 -34.64 -6.16 -14.20
CA PHE A 47 -34.19 -4.94 -14.86
C PHE A 47 -34.79 -4.80 -16.27
N VAL A 48 -34.69 -5.84 -17.10
CA VAL A 48 -35.25 -5.85 -18.46
C VAL A 48 -36.78 -5.70 -18.42
N GLY A 49 -37.45 -6.43 -17.53
CA GLY A 49 -38.91 -6.31 -17.35
C GLY A 49 -39.33 -4.91 -16.94
N SER A 50 -38.62 -4.30 -15.99
CA SER A 50 -38.88 -2.92 -15.55
C SER A 50 -38.71 -1.92 -16.68
N TRP A 51 -37.65 -2.08 -17.49
CA TRP A 51 -37.41 -1.25 -18.67
C TRP A 51 -38.51 -1.39 -19.72
N ILE A 52 -38.96 -2.61 -20.01
CA ILE A 52 -40.06 -2.84 -20.95
C ILE A 52 -41.32 -2.14 -20.46
N ILE A 53 -41.70 -2.34 -19.19
CA ILE A 53 -42.89 -1.71 -18.59
C ILE A 53 -42.80 -0.19 -18.67
N MET A 54 -41.64 0.41 -18.34
CA MET A 54 -41.44 1.86 -18.41
C MET A 54 -41.46 2.40 -19.84
N ARG A 55 -41.05 1.59 -20.84
CA ARG A 55 -41.05 1.98 -22.26
C ARG A 55 -42.39 1.83 -22.94
N THR A 56 -43.23 0.89 -22.50
CA THR A 56 -44.56 0.66 -23.06
C THR A 56 -45.66 1.45 -22.34
N SER A 57 -45.37 1.97 -21.15
CA SER A 57 -46.31 2.79 -20.40
C SER A 57 -46.46 4.20 -21.00
N PRO A 58 -47.66 4.81 -20.88
CA PRO A 58 -47.86 6.23 -21.13
C PRO A 58 -46.87 7.09 -20.35
N MET A 59 -46.49 8.25 -20.90
CA MET A 59 -45.40 9.07 -20.37
C MET A 59 -45.64 9.49 -18.90
N GLU A 60 -46.89 9.75 -18.52
CA GLU A 60 -47.29 10.13 -17.17
C GLU A 60 -47.07 8.99 -16.18
N ILE A 61 -47.41 7.77 -16.59
CA ILE A 61 -47.22 6.57 -15.79
C ILE A 61 -45.73 6.26 -15.65
N SER A 62 -44.97 6.37 -16.74
CA SER A 62 -43.51 6.18 -16.69
C SER A 62 -42.83 7.19 -15.79
N LEU A 63 -43.25 8.46 -15.80
CA LEU A 63 -42.75 9.50 -14.89
C LEU A 63 -42.98 9.12 -13.42
N ILE A 64 -44.21 8.70 -13.08
CA ILE A 64 -44.56 8.31 -11.71
C ILE A 64 -43.78 7.06 -11.28
N LEU A 65 -43.69 6.05 -12.13
CA LEU A 65 -42.97 4.81 -11.84
C LEU A 65 -41.47 5.06 -11.66
N GLY A 66 -40.84 5.82 -12.56
CA GLY A 66 -39.42 6.18 -12.47
C GLY A 66 -39.13 6.98 -11.20
N PHE A 67 -39.98 7.96 -10.88
CA PHE A 67 -39.86 8.73 -9.64
C PHE A 67 -40.02 7.87 -8.39
N ALA A 68 -41.02 6.99 -8.34
CA ALA A 68 -41.26 6.09 -7.21
C ALA A 68 -40.09 5.12 -7.01
N PHE A 69 -39.52 4.58 -8.09
CA PHE A 69 -38.38 3.66 -8.04
C PHE A 69 -37.13 4.36 -7.49
N ASP A 70 -36.84 5.56 -7.99
CA ASP A 70 -35.71 6.37 -7.53
C ASP A 70 -35.91 6.85 -6.07
N LEU A 71 -37.14 7.15 -5.66
CA LEU A 71 -37.45 7.63 -4.31
C LEU A 71 -37.47 6.51 -3.27
N ALA A 72 -37.85 5.29 -3.66
CA ALA A 72 -37.84 4.13 -2.77
C ALA A 72 -36.44 3.86 -2.19
N ILE A 73 -35.39 4.13 -2.99
CA ILE A 73 -34.00 3.90 -2.58
C ILE A 73 -33.60 4.73 -1.35
N PRO A 74 -33.76 6.06 -1.29
CA PRO A 74 -33.43 6.83 -0.09
C PRO A 74 -34.46 6.64 1.04
N LEU A 75 -35.74 6.43 0.73
CA LEU A 75 -36.80 6.29 1.75
C LEU A 75 -36.59 5.06 2.65
N GLN A 76 -36.17 3.93 2.09
CA GLN A 76 -35.92 2.73 2.90
C GLN A 76 -34.81 2.96 3.96
N TYR A 77 -33.84 3.85 3.69
CA TYR A 77 -32.76 4.18 4.62
C TYR A 77 -33.14 5.28 5.63
N GLN A 78 -34.16 6.09 5.36
CA GLN A 78 -34.62 7.09 6.33
C GLN A 78 -35.35 6.45 7.52
N ASN A 79 -35.95 5.27 7.32
CA ASN A 79 -36.66 4.55 8.38
C ASN A 79 -35.73 3.79 9.34
N ASP A 80 -34.45 3.63 9.01
CA ASP A 80 -33.45 2.99 9.86
C ASP A 80 -32.34 3.98 10.20
N GLU A 81 -32.32 4.45 11.45
CA GLU A 81 -31.40 5.49 11.92
C GLU A 81 -29.93 5.03 11.87
N GLU A 82 -29.67 3.73 12.04
CA GLU A 82 -28.32 3.17 11.97
C GLU A 82 -27.82 3.13 10.51
N LEU A 83 -28.64 2.61 9.59
CA LEU A 83 -28.32 2.56 8.16
C LEU A 83 -28.21 3.96 7.53
N SER A 84 -29.08 4.89 7.93
CA SER A 84 -29.03 6.31 7.55
C SER A 84 -27.71 6.95 7.95
N SER A 85 -27.26 6.75 9.19
CA SER A 85 -26.02 7.34 9.70
C SER A 85 -24.77 6.79 8.97
N ARG A 86 -24.77 5.51 8.61
CA ARG A 86 -23.67 4.87 7.85
C ARG A 86 -23.59 5.38 6.42
N HIS A 87 -24.74 5.64 5.79
CA HIS A 87 -24.83 6.05 4.39
C HIS A 87 -25.05 7.56 4.19
N GLU A 88 -24.96 8.39 5.23
CA GLU A 88 -25.31 9.83 5.19
C GLU A 88 -24.64 10.56 4.01
N VAL A 89 -23.34 10.36 3.82
CA VAL A 89 -22.57 10.98 2.72
C VAL A 89 -23.02 10.47 1.36
N HIS A 90 -23.41 9.19 1.26
CA HIS A 90 -23.91 8.63 0.02
C HIS A 90 -25.31 9.16 -0.31
N LEU A 91 -26.20 9.20 0.69
CA LEU A 91 -27.56 9.72 0.59
C LEU A 91 -27.56 11.19 0.16
N GLN A 92 -26.68 12.02 0.74
CA GLN A 92 -26.56 13.44 0.36
C GLN A 92 -26.19 13.63 -1.11
N ASN A 93 -25.29 12.80 -1.64
CA ASN A 93 -24.92 12.85 -3.06
C ASN A 93 -26.01 12.28 -3.96
N TYR A 94 -26.69 11.23 -3.52
CA TYR A 94 -27.83 10.65 -4.21
C TYR A 94 -28.96 11.67 -4.36
N TRP A 95 -29.35 12.33 -3.26
CA TRP A 95 -30.40 13.37 -3.25
C TRP A 95 -30.11 14.51 -4.23
N ARG A 96 -28.87 15.01 -4.27
CA ARG A 96 -28.49 16.05 -5.23
C ARG A 96 -28.66 15.58 -6.67
N THR A 97 -28.22 14.36 -6.95
CA THR A 97 -28.29 13.78 -8.30
C THR A 97 -29.75 13.54 -8.68
N PHE A 98 -30.55 12.98 -7.77
CA PHE A 98 -31.98 12.77 -7.91
C PHE A 98 -32.72 14.06 -8.25
N MET A 99 -32.51 15.13 -7.48
CA MET A 99 -33.16 16.43 -7.73
C MET A 99 -32.80 17.01 -9.10
N ILE A 100 -31.52 16.94 -9.50
CA ILE A 100 -31.09 17.37 -10.83
C ILE A 100 -31.80 16.53 -11.91
N GLY A 101 -31.84 15.20 -11.74
CA GLY A 101 -32.52 14.29 -12.65
C GLY A 101 -34.02 14.59 -12.78
N CYS A 102 -34.70 14.85 -11.66
CA CYS A 102 -36.13 15.22 -11.66
C CYS A 102 -36.40 16.55 -12.35
N ILE A 103 -35.50 17.54 -12.21
CA ILE A 103 -35.62 18.81 -12.96
C ILE A 103 -35.46 18.56 -14.46
N VAL A 104 -34.46 17.75 -14.86
CA VAL A 104 -34.24 17.40 -16.27
C VAL A 104 -35.43 16.64 -16.83
N GLU A 105 -36.00 15.69 -16.09
CA GLU A 105 -37.23 14.98 -16.47
C GLU A 105 -38.41 15.94 -16.61
N GLY A 106 -38.64 16.83 -15.63
CA GLY A 106 -39.73 17.80 -15.67
C GLY A 106 -39.65 18.72 -16.88
N VAL A 107 -38.44 19.20 -17.24
CA VAL A 107 -38.24 20.00 -18.45
C VAL A 107 -38.43 19.15 -19.72
N SER A 108 -37.92 17.92 -19.72
CA SER A 108 -38.01 16.99 -20.86
C SER A 108 -39.45 16.58 -21.16
N PHE A 109 -40.29 16.46 -20.12
CA PHE A 109 -41.70 16.10 -20.23
C PHE A 109 -42.47 17.08 -21.14
N PHE A 110 -42.15 18.37 -21.11
CA PHE A 110 -42.82 19.38 -21.94
C PHE A 110 -42.19 19.55 -23.33
N LEU A 111 -40.91 19.18 -23.50
CA LEU A 111 -40.15 19.51 -24.72
C LEU A 111 -39.95 18.33 -25.68
N LEU A 112 -40.09 17.10 -25.20
CA LEU A 112 -39.71 15.91 -25.96
C LEU A 112 -40.91 15.04 -26.32
N HIS A 113 -40.76 14.29 -27.41
CA HIS A 113 -41.73 13.27 -27.80
C HIS A 113 -41.84 12.18 -26.71
N PRO A 114 -43.05 11.62 -26.45
CA PRO A 114 -43.27 10.57 -25.45
C PRO A 114 -42.22 9.45 -25.46
N ASP A 115 -41.84 8.96 -26.65
CA ASP A 115 -40.83 7.90 -26.78
C ASP A 115 -39.43 8.34 -26.33
N LEU A 116 -39.04 9.59 -26.58
CA LEU A 116 -37.73 10.05 -26.13
C LEU A 116 -37.76 10.35 -24.63
N PHE A 117 -38.89 10.85 -24.13
CA PHE A 117 -39.11 11.10 -22.71
C PHE A 117 -38.99 9.81 -21.88
N THR A 118 -39.71 8.74 -22.23
CA THR A 118 -39.65 7.49 -21.47
C THR A 118 -38.26 6.85 -21.52
N LEU A 119 -37.49 7.06 -22.60
CA LEU A 119 -36.08 6.66 -22.66
C LEU A 119 -35.23 7.45 -21.65
N ILE A 120 -35.43 8.76 -21.51
CA ILE A 120 -34.71 9.57 -20.52
C ILE A 120 -35.01 9.09 -19.10
N VAL A 121 -36.27 8.79 -18.79
CA VAL A 121 -36.67 8.22 -17.48
C VAL A 121 -35.92 6.90 -17.25
N CYS A 122 -35.91 5.99 -18.23
CA CYS A 122 -35.15 4.73 -18.14
C CYS A 122 -33.65 4.92 -17.88
N VAL A 123 -33.01 5.84 -18.60
CA VAL A 123 -31.58 6.13 -18.44
C VAL A 123 -31.29 6.72 -17.07
N LYS A 124 -32.12 7.67 -16.60
CA LYS A 124 -31.98 8.26 -15.26
C LYS A 124 -32.12 7.20 -14.19
N THR A 125 -33.19 6.41 -14.20
CA THR A 125 -33.42 5.37 -13.16
C THR A 125 -32.28 4.34 -13.14
N THR A 126 -31.76 3.97 -14.32
CA THR A 126 -30.58 3.08 -14.41
C THR A 126 -29.35 3.73 -13.80
N PHE A 127 -29.11 5.02 -14.10
CA PHE A 127 -27.97 5.75 -13.55
C PHE A 127 -28.07 5.94 -12.04
N MET A 128 -29.26 6.21 -11.50
CA MET A 128 -29.50 6.28 -10.06
C MET A 128 -29.22 4.95 -9.38
N LEU A 129 -29.70 3.85 -9.95
CA LEU A 129 -29.43 2.51 -9.45
C LEU A 129 -27.92 2.20 -9.48
N VAL A 130 -27.21 2.56 -10.54
CA VAL A 130 -25.75 2.36 -10.63
C VAL A 130 -24.99 3.20 -9.61
N ILE A 131 -25.36 4.48 -9.42
CA ILE A 131 -24.78 5.32 -8.38
C ILE A 131 -24.94 4.65 -7.02
N TRP A 132 -26.15 4.13 -6.75
CA TRP A 132 -26.45 3.46 -5.50
C TRP A 132 -25.60 2.20 -5.29
N LEU A 133 -25.54 1.33 -6.30
CA LEU A 133 -24.75 0.09 -6.24
C LEU A 133 -23.22 0.31 -6.30
N SER A 134 -22.74 1.54 -6.48
CA SER A 134 -21.31 1.85 -6.61
C SER A 134 -20.55 2.01 -5.27
N LYS A 135 -21.27 1.99 -4.15
CA LYS A 135 -20.73 2.22 -2.80
C LYS A 135 -20.85 0.98 -1.91
N ASP A 136 -19.91 0.83 -0.98
CA ASP A 136 -19.80 -0.28 -0.01
C ASP A 136 -20.71 -0.05 1.23
N GLN A 137 -20.89 -1.06 2.12
CA GLN A 137 -21.79 -1.02 3.30
C GLN A 137 -21.47 0.11 4.28
N GLU A 138 -20.27 0.66 4.15
CA GLU A 138 -19.75 1.78 4.93
C GLU A 138 -19.88 3.13 4.17
N GLY A 139 -20.59 3.18 3.04
CA GLY A 139 -20.73 4.37 2.18
C GLY A 139 -19.47 4.74 1.38
N LEU A 140 -18.44 3.89 1.39
CA LEU A 140 -17.16 4.11 0.72
C LEU A 140 -17.23 3.68 -0.75
N GLN A 141 -16.35 4.23 -1.61
CA GLN A 141 -16.26 3.69 -2.98
C GLN A 141 -15.79 2.24 -2.92
N ILE A 142 -16.48 1.34 -3.61
CA ILE A 142 -16.03 -0.03 -3.83
C ILE A 142 -14.70 0.06 -4.56
N LYS A 143 -13.60 -0.02 -3.81
CA LYS A 143 -12.28 -0.11 -4.44
C LYS A 143 -12.28 -1.46 -5.14
N PRO A 144 -12.13 -1.52 -6.48
CA PRO A 144 -11.95 -2.80 -7.14
C PRO A 144 -10.78 -3.46 -6.44
N ARG A 145 -11.08 -4.58 -5.77
CA ARG A 145 -10.09 -5.32 -5.01
C ARG A 145 -9.08 -5.77 -6.05
N ARG A 146 -7.99 -4.99 -6.25
CA ARG A 146 -6.82 -5.41 -7.01
C ARG A 146 -6.53 -6.78 -6.45
N SER A 147 -6.70 -7.81 -7.29
CA SER A 147 -6.82 -9.20 -6.89
C SER A 147 -5.61 -9.61 -6.04
N SER A 148 -5.68 -9.31 -4.76
CA SER A 148 -4.85 -9.88 -3.73
C SER A 148 -5.34 -11.32 -3.68
N LYS A 149 -4.62 -12.18 -4.38
CA LYS A 149 -4.78 -13.63 -4.42
C LYS A 149 -4.74 -14.11 -2.97
N SER A 150 -5.92 -14.14 -2.35
CA SER A 150 -6.15 -14.50 -0.96
C SER A 150 -6.43 -15.99 -0.95
N GLY A 151 -5.42 -16.80 -0.67
CA GLY A 151 -5.66 -18.12 -0.12
C GLY A 151 -6.27 -17.96 1.28
N ARG A 152 -7.50 -18.41 1.45
CA ARG A 152 -8.11 -18.66 2.75
C ARG A 152 -8.84 -20.01 2.65
N ASN A 153 -8.24 -21.03 3.25
CA ASN A 153 -8.96 -22.24 3.68
C ASN A 153 -8.96 -22.22 5.22
N GLU A 154 -10.13 -22.01 5.80
CA GLU A 154 -10.53 -22.60 7.09
C GLU A 154 -11.84 -23.36 6.82
N PRO A 155 -11.99 -24.61 7.31
CA PRO A 155 -13.07 -25.51 6.90
C PRO A 155 -14.33 -25.41 7.78
N PRO A 156 -15.50 -25.86 7.27
CA PRO A 156 -16.77 -25.90 8.00
C PRO A 156 -16.89 -27.18 8.85
N ASN A 157 -17.42 -27.06 10.06
CA ASN A 157 -17.60 -28.20 10.97
C ASN A 157 -19.00 -28.81 10.80
N SER A 158 -19.04 -30.10 10.43
CA SER A 158 -20.24 -30.88 10.17
C SER A 158 -20.76 -31.63 11.40
N ARG A 159 -22.06 -31.48 11.64
CA ARG A 159 -23.06 -32.47 12.10
C ARG A 159 -22.52 -33.82 12.62
N SER A 160 -22.71 -34.07 13.91
CA SER A 160 -22.84 -35.43 14.48
C SER A 160 -24.32 -35.68 14.83
N ARG A 161 -24.97 -36.54 14.06
CA ARG A 161 -26.28 -37.15 14.38
C ARG A 161 -26.03 -38.58 14.83
N SER A 162 -26.32 -38.89 16.09
CA SER A 162 -26.56 -40.26 16.57
C SER A 162 -27.84 -40.26 17.40
N ARG A 163 -28.89 -40.91 16.87
CA ARG A 163 -30.07 -41.43 17.61
C ARG A 163 -29.56 -42.46 18.65
N SER A 164 -30.17 -42.74 19.80
CA SER A 164 -31.58 -43.06 20.08
C SER A 164 -31.88 -43.13 21.59
N HIS A 165 -33.16 -42.99 21.93
CA HIS A 165 -33.90 -43.20 23.19
C HIS A 165 -33.40 -44.30 24.15
N ARG A 166 -33.60 -44.11 25.49
CA ARG A 166 -34.69 -44.73 26.30
C ARG A 166 -34.38 -44.76 27.82
N SER A 167 -35.33 -44.22 28.61
CA SER A 167 -35.71 -44.51 30.02
C SER A 167 -34.78 -44.24 31.22
N SER A 168 -35.40 -43.57 32.22
CA SER A 168 -35.06 -43.25 33.62
C SER A 168 -34.85 -44.49 34.55
N PRO A 169 -34.82 -44.38 35.89
CA PRO A 169 -34.27 -43.35 36.84
C PRO A 169 -33.41 -43.97 37.98
N SER A 170 -32.59 -43.20 38.71
CA SER A 170 -32.45 -43.24 40.19
C SER A 170 -31.22 -42.47 40.74
N ASP A 171 -31.46 -41.78 41.85
CA ASP A 171 -30.62 -41.52 43.03
C ASP A 171 -29.10 -41.38 42.91
N SER A 172 -28.56 -40.22 43.32
CA SER A 172 -27.90 -40.05 44.63
C SER A 172 -27.12 -38.73 44.72
N SER A 173 -27.45 -37.97 45.78
CA SER A 173 -26.63 -37.11 46.64
C SER A 173 -25.17 -36.76 46.25
N GLY A 174 -24.82 -35.49 46.45
CA GLY A 174 -23.42 -35.12 46.74
C GLY A 174 -23.11 -33.65 46.49
N ASP A 175 -23.13 -32.86 47.56
CA ASP A 175 -22.62 -31.49 47.65
C ASP A 175 -21.23 -31.31 47.04
N SER A 176 -20.96 -30.13 46.46
CA SER A 176 -19.80 -29.30 46.81
C SER A 176 -19.71 -28.04 45.94
N GLU A 177 -19.71 -26.90 46.62
CA GLU A 177 -19.26 -25.60 46.12
C GLU A 177 -17.78 -25.67 45.66
N SER A 178 -17.44 -25.00 44.55
CA SER A 178 -16.27 -24.10 44.45
C SER A 178 -16.02 -23.63 43.01
N ASP A 179 -15.91 -22.30 42.91
CA ASP A 179 -15.16 -21.50 41.95
C ASP A 179 -14.66 -22.12 40.65
N SER A 180 -15.22 -21.65 39.52
CA SER A 180 -14.49 -21.63 38.25
C SER A 180 -14.59 -20.25 37.58
N SER A 181 -13.46 -19.54 37.66
CA SER A 181 -13.16 -18.29 36.97
C SER A 181 -13.10 -18.55 35.46
N ARG A 182 -14.09 -18.01 34.75
CA ARG A 182 -14.21 -18.11 33.28
C ARG A 182 -13.60 -16.86 32.63
N PRO A 183 -12.53 -16.94 31.82
CA PRO A 183 -11.96 -15.77 31.17
C PRO A 183 -12.85 -15.35 30.00
N SER A 184 -13.40 -14.13 30.13
CA SER A 184 -14.13 -13.41 29.08
C SER A 184 -13.25 -13.20 27.83
N ARG A 185 -13.75 -13.69 26.69
CA ARG A 185 -13.23 -13.41 25.35
C ARG A 185 -13.44 -11.93 25.03
N ARG A 186 -12.41 -11.10 25.24
CA ARG A 186 -12.37 -9.71 24.76
C ARG A 186 -12.15 -9.66 23.25
N SER A 187 -13.18 -9.19 22.55
CA SER A 187 -13.10 -8.63 21.21
C SER A 187 -12.11 -7.45 21.19
N SER A 188 -11.28 -7.39 20.16
CA SER A 188 -10.24 -6.38 19.97
C SER A 188 -10.86 -5.03 19.58
N SER A 189 -11.29 -4.25 20.57
CA SER A 189 -11.65 -2.84 20.41
C SER A 189 -10.40 -1.96 20.27
N SER A 190 -10.50 -0.90 19.48
CA SER A 190 -9.46 0.11 19.29
C SER A 190 -8.94 0.60 20.64
N LYS A 191 -7.64 0.47 20.91
CA LYS A 191 -7.04 0.77 22.22
C LYS A 191 -7.27 2.23 22.61
N THR A 192 -8.28 2.47 23.45
CA THR A 192 -8.42 3.72 24.23
C THR A 192 -7.17 3.85 25.11
N PRO A 193 -6.46 5.00 25.10
CA PRO A 193 -5.34 5.24 26.00
C PRO A 193 -5.76 5.01 27.45
N SER A 194 -4.95 4.25 28.20
CA SER A 194 -5.28 3.80 29.58
C SER A 194 -5.56 4.94 30.57
N ASN A 195 -5.11 6.15 30.26
CA ASN A 195 -5.23 7.30 31.14
C ASN A 195 -6.49 8.14 30.90
N ILE A 196 -7.28 7.87 29.85
CA ILE A 196 -8.49 8.64 29.58
C ILE A 196 -9.64 8.09 30.43
N PRO A 197 -10.31 8.93 31.24
CA PRO A 197 -11.42 8.48 32.06
C PRO A 197 -12.54 7.95 31.16
N PRO A 198 -13.08 6.75 31.43
CA PRO A 198 -14.19 6.23 30.65
C PRO A 198 -15.44 7.09 30.89
N CYS A 199 -16.25 7.26 29.84
CA CYS A 199 -17.58 7.85 29.99
C CYS A 199 -18.53 6.79 30.55
N LYS A 200 -19.26 7.11 31.63
CA LYS A 200 -20.25 6.24 32.29
C LYS A 200 -21.47 6.01 31.40
N HIS A 201 -21.89 7.03 30.66
CA HIS A 201 -23.15 7.05 29.93
C HIS A 201 -23.02 6.62 28.46
N ILE A 202 -21.82 6.71 27.88
CA ILE A 202 -21.61 6.49 26.44
C ILE A 202 -20.39 5.59 26.22
N PRO A 203 -20.61 4.30 25.91
CA PRO A 203 -19.56 3.38 25.52
C PRO A 203 -18.77 3.91 24.33
N ASP A 204 -17.46 3.66 24.30
CA ASP A 204 -16.57 4.05 23.19
C ASP A 204 -16.57 5.55 22.82
N SER A 205 -17.01 6.44 23.73
CA SER A 205 -16.97 7.90 23.55
C SER A 205 -15.63 8.43 23.01
N TYR A 206 -14.51 7.85 23.45
CA TYR A 206 -13.17 8.19 22.95
C TYR A 206 -13.05 8.04 21.43
N LYS A 207 -13.52 6.92 20.86
CA LYS A 207 -13.42 6.61 19.43
C LYS A 207 -14.15 7.66 18.59
N TYR A 208 -15.35 8.04 19.01
CA TYR A 208 -16.20 8.99 18.28
C TYR A 208 -15.72 10.43 18.43
N LEU A 209 -15.33 10.86 19.63
CA LEU A 209 -14.78 12.20 19.84
C LEU A 209 -13.43 12.38 19.12
N LYS A 210 -12.58 11.34 19.10
CA LYS A 210 -11.33 11.36 18.33
C LYS A 210 -11.60 11.50 16.83
N ARG A 211 -12.63 10.81 16.30
CA ARG A 211 -13.06 10.93 14.91
C ARG A 211 -13.64 12.32 14.59
N ALA A 212 -14.27 12.98 15.55
CA ALA A 212 -14.75 14.36 15.40
C ALA A 212 -13.62 15.42 15.44
N GLY A 213 -12.38 15.03 15.72
CA GLY A 213 -11.21 15.91 15.67
C GLY A 213 -10.76 16.48 17.01
N TYR A 214 -11.29 15.97 18.14
CA TYR A 214 -10.86 16.41 19.47
C TYR A 214 -9.54 15.75 19.89
N GLU A 215 -8.73 16.49 20.66
CA GLU A 215 -7.45 16.02 21.19
C GLU A 215 -7.62 15.27 22.52
N ASP A 216 -6.66 14.40 22.87
CA ASP A 216 -6.79 13.53 24.06
C ASP A 216 -7.04 14.28 25.39
N PRO A 217 -6.39 15.44 25.66
CA PRO A 217 -6.71 16.22 26.85
C PRO A 217 -8.14 16.74 26.86
N ALA A 218 -8.65 17.14 25.69
CA ALA A 218 -10.02 17.62 25.55
C ALA A 218 -11.02 16.47 25.69
N ILE A 219 -10.75 15.31 25.09
CA ILE A 219 -11.61 14.11 25.23
C ILE A 219 -11.71 13.69 26.70
N ALA A 220 -10.59 13.73 27.45
CA ALA A 220 -10.62 13.47 28.88
C ALA A 220 -11.53 14.44 29.64
N GLY A 221 -11.46 15.75 29.35
CA GLY A 221 -12.31 16.76 29.96
C GLY A 221 -13.78 16.67 29.55
N MET A 222 -14.04 16.25 28.31
CA MET A 222 -15.39 15.98 27.79
C MET A 222 -16.02 14.77 28.49
N ASN A 223 -15.28 13.67 28.63
CA ASN A 223 -15.75 12.48 29.37
C ASN A 223 -16.04 12.80 30.84
N LEU A 224 -15.19 13.60 31.50
CA LEU A 224 -15.44 14.08 32.85
C LEU A 224 -16.69 14.94 32.94
N THR A 225 -16.92 15.82 31.97
CA THR A 225 -18.11 16.67 31.92
C THR A 225 -19.39 15.84 31.71
N MET A 226 -19.34 14.84 30.83
CA MET A 226 -20.46 13.91 30.63
C MET A 226 -20.73 13.08 31.88
N ASN A 227 -19.69 12.65 32.61
CA ASN A 227 -19.84 11.89 33.86
C ASN A 227 -20.41 12.70 35.03
N GLN A 228 -20.44 14.02 34.93
CA GLN A 228 -21.06 14.93 35.90
C GLN A 228 -22.50 15.29 35.53
N ALA A 229 -22.93 14.98 34.31
CA ALA A 229 -24.28 15.21 33.84
C ALA A 229 -25.14 13.96 34.03
N ASP A 230 -26.46 14.15 34.00
CA ASP A 230 -27.43 13.08 33.80
C ASP A 230 -27.30 12.45 32.40
N GLU A 231 -27.77 11.22 32.25
CA GLU A 231 -27.57 10.41 31.03
C GLU A 231 -28.09 11.12 29.77
N ASP A 232 -29.27 11.73 29.84
CA ASP A 232 -29.88 12.43 28.69
C ASP A 232 -29.09 13.66 28.27
N LYS A 233 -28.62 14.44 29.25
CA LYS A 233 -27.78 15.60 28.99
C LYS A 233 -26.40 15.20 28.50
N ALA A 234 -25.83 14.10 29.00
CA ALA A 234 -24.59 13.53 28.50
C ALA A 234 -24.70 13.12 27.02
N LYS A 235 -25.79 12.41 26.64
CA LYS A 235 -26.09 12.06 25.23
C LYS A 235 -26.24 13.30 24.36
N LYS A 236 -27.01 14.30 24.79
CA LYS A 236 -27.20 15.56 24.06
C LYS A 236 -25.89 16.33 23.86
N MET A 237 -25.02 16.35 24.87
CA MET A 237 -23.69 16.96 24.76
C MET A 237 -22.81 16.20 23.76
N PHE A 238 -22.78 14.86 23.85
CA PHE A 238 -22.00 14.01 22.97
C PHE A 238 -22.43 14.12 21.49
N ASP A 239 -23.72 14.09 21.21
CA ASP A 239 -24.25 14.25 19.85
C ASP A 239 -23.89 15.63 19.28
N GLY A 240 -24.00 16.68 20.12
CA GLY A 240 -23.58 18.02 19.75
C GLY A 240 -22.09 18.10 19.42
N TRP A 241 -21.23 17.44 20.20
CA TRP A 241 -19.78 17.46 19.97
C TRP A 241 -19.37 16.61 18.76
N THR A 242 -19.97 15.45 18.56
CA THR A 242 -19.63 14.54 17.44
C THR A 242 -20.11 15.04 16.08
N ARG A 243 -21.18 15.84 16.04
CA ARG A 243 -21.68 16.52 14.83
C ARG A 243 -21.00 17.86 14.55
N GLU A 244 -20.23 18.41 15.48
CA GLU A 244 -19.51 19.68 15.30
C GLU A 244 -18.46 19.54 14.17
N ARG A 245 -18.59 20.37 13.12
CA ARG A 245 -17.67 20.40 11.97
C ARG A 245 -16.84 21.67 11.85
N ASP A 246 -17.19 22.73 12.58
CA ASP A 246 -16.49 24.01 12.51
C ASP A 246 -15.11 23.90 13.22
N PRO A 247 -13.98 24.06 12.49
CA PRO A 247 -12.66 24.00 13.09
C PRO A 247 -12.44 25.02 14.22
N LYS A 248 -13.09 26.20 14.16
CA LYS A 248 -12.97 27.22 15.21
C LYS A 248 -13.62 26.76 16.51
N ASN A 249 -14.79 26.12 16.42
CA ASN A 249 -15.48 25.57 17.59
C ASN A 249 -14.74 24.37 18.18
N ILE A 250 -14.21 23.48 17.33
CA ILE A 250 -13.39 22.34 17.78
C ILE A 250 -12.14 22.84 18.50
N ALA A 251 -11.42 23.83 17.95
CA ALA A 251 -10.24 24.42 18.59
C ALA A 251 -10.58 25.11 19.93
N ARG A 252 -11.69 25.85 19.98
CA ARG A 252 -12.18 26.49 21.21
C ARG A 252 -12.49 25.45 22.29
N ARG A 253 -13.24 24.39 21.95
CA ARG A 253 -13.60 23.30 22.87
C ARG A 253 -12.37 22.49 23.28
N ASN A 254 -11.42 22.25 22.37
CA ASN A 254 -10.16 21.59 22.71
C ASN A 254 -9.45 22.33 23.84
N LYS A 255 -9.36 23.67 23.77
CA LYS A 255 -8.79 24.49 24.84
C LYS A 255 -9.61 24.40 26.13
N GLU A 256 -10.93 24.58 26.05
CA GLU A 256 -11.82 24.60 27.22
C GLU A 256 -11.78 23.26 27.98
N TYR A 257 -11.99 22.14 27.29
CA TYR A 257 -12.05 20.84 27.94
C TYR A 257 -10.66 20.31 28.34
N ALA A 258 -9.59 20.69 27.64
CA ALA A 258 -8.23 20.39 28.11
C ALA A 258 -7.93 21.08 29.45
N GLU A 259 -8.38 22.32 29.65
CA GLU A 259 -8.25 23.01 30.94
C GLU A 259 -9.08 22.34 32.03
N ARG A 260 -10.30 21.87 31.72
CA ARG A 260 -11.11 21.09 32.67
C ARG A 260 -10.44 19.78 33.07
N ALA A 261 -9.88 19.05 32.10
CA ALA A 261 -9.13 17.82 32.37
C ALA A 261 -7.93 18.10 33.31
N LYS A 262 -7.18 19.17 33.02
CA LYS A 262 -6.06 19.60 33.87
C LYS A 262 -6.50 19.97 35.29
N LYS A 263 -7.61 20.69 35.44
CA LYS A 263 -8.19 21.03 36.75
C LYS A 263 -8.65 19.79 37.53
N ALA A 264 -9.14 18.77 36.83
CA ALA A 264 -9.52 17.49 37.42
C ALA A 264 -8.33 16.56 37.71
N GLY A 265 -7.09 17.06 37.60
CA GLY A 265 -5.89 16.28 37.90
C GLY A 265 -5.52 15.25 36.83
N TRP A 266 -6.15 15.29 35.64
CA TRP A 266 -5.78 14.41 34.54
C TRP A 266 -4.36 14.74 34.07
N LYS A 267 -3.50 13.72 34.04
CA LYS A 267 -2.13 13.81 33.53
C LYS A 267 -2.06 13.02 32.22
N PRO A 268 -1.58 13.63 31.12
CA PRO A 268 -1.32 12.88 29.90
C PRO A 268 -0.33 11.75 30.22
N THR A 269 -0.54 10.57 29.62
CA THR A 269 0.41 9.46 29.68
C THR A 269 1.76 10.00 29.26
N SER A 270 2.69 10.05 30.21
CA SER A 270 4.00 10.67 30.04
C SER A 270 4.82 9.96 28.97
N SER A 271 4.73 10.45 27.73
CA SER A 271 5.94 10.60 26.91
C SER A 271 6.68 11.81 27.47
N SER A 272 7.47 11.53 28.51
CA SER A 272 8.55 12.33 29.08
C SER A 272 8.55 13.83 28.73
N ASN A 273 7.87 14.62 29.55
CA ASN A 273 8.22 16.03 29.74
C ASN A 273 8.15 16.35 31.23
N SER A 274 9.27 16.13 31.92
CA SER A 274 9.48 16.57 33.30
C SER A 274 10.07 17.97 33.29
N ASN A 275 9.33 18.92 33.87
CA ASN A 275 9.95 20.10 34.44
C ASN A 275 9.13 20.60 35.64
N ARG A 276 9.56 20.23 36.87
CA ARG A 276 9.80 21.16 37.98
C ARG A 276 10.41 20.45 39.21
N GLN A 277 11.64 20.90 39.53
CA GLN A 277 12.36 21.00 40.81
C GLN A 277 11.79 20.27 42.05
N SER A 278 12.56 19.37 42.66
CA SER A 278 13.59 19.67 43.69
C SER A 278 14.23 18.37 44.22
N GLY A 279 15.54 18.38 44.48
CA GLY A 279 16.20 17.44 45.39
C GLY A 279 17.02 16.28 44.79
N SER A 280 18.34 16.46 44.82
CA SER A 280 19.41 15.45 45.04
C SER A 280 19.62 14.25 44.09
N ASN A 281 20.83 14.25 43.51
CA ASN A 281 21.79 13.15 43.27
C ASN A 281 21.66 12.19 42.07
N ALA A 282 22.77 12.16 41.30
CA ALA A 282 23.38 11.08 40.51
C ALA A 282 22.76 10.63 39.16
N ALA A 283 23.14 11.40 38.13
CA ALA A 283 23.57 11.00 36.78
C ALA A 283 23.10 9.65 36.15
N SER A 284 22.09 9.75 35.27
CA SER A 284 22.02 8.97 34.02
C SER A 284 21.62 9.88 32.85
N THR A 285 22.62 10.52 32.23
CA THR A 285 22.44 11.46 31.11
C THR A 285 22.17 10.70 29.82
N SER A 286 20.88 10.44 29.51
CA SER A 286 20.48 10.13 28.14
C SER A 286 20.58 11.42 27.31
N SER A 287 21.41 11.41 26.27
CA SER A 287 21.74 12.59 25.46
C SER A 287 20.57 13.01 24.56
N GLN A 288 19.57 13.70 25.10
CA GLN A 288 18.53 14.33 24.28
C GLN A 288 19.14 15.48 23.46
N MET A 289 18.68 15.63 22.21
CA MET A 289 19.10 16.72 21.33
C MET A 289 18.67 18.08 21.93
N PRO A 290 19.58 19.05 22.09
CA PRO A 290 19.21 20.36 22.61
C PRO A 290 18.17 21.04 21.71
N GLN A 291 17.25 21.79 22.32
CA GLN A 291 16.23 22.56 21.62
C GLN A 291 16.64 24.03 21.54
N SER A 292 16.35 24.70 20.42
CA SER A 292 16.61 26.14 20.28
C SER A 292 15.53 26.94 21.00
N LYS A 293 15.95 27.97 21.75
CA LYS A 293 15.05 28.95 22.40
C LYS A 293 14.39 29.90 21.40
N TYR A 294 15.03 30.12 20.24
CA TYR A 294 14.65 31.17 19.30
C TYR A 294 13.99 30.61 18.02
N VAL A 295 14.36 29.39 17.61
CA VAL A 295 13.92 28.81 16.34
C VAL A 295 13.26 27.45 16.58
N SER A 296 11.94 27.38 16.40
CA SER A 296 11.23 26.10 16.42
C SER A 296 11.72 25.19 15.30
N ASP A 297 11.88 23.90 15.59
CA ASP A 297 12.31 22.86 14.64
C ASP A 297 13.71 23.07 14.02
N ALA A 298 14.61 23.81 14.69
CA ALA A 298 15.96 24.06 14.20
C ALA A 298 16.71 22.77 13.79
N TYR A 299 16.50 21.67 14.53
CA TYR A 299 17.04 20.35 14.19
C TYR A 299 16.65 19.89 12.78
N LYS A 300 15.36 20.00 12.44
CA LYS A 300 14.81 19.54 11.16
C LYS A 300 15.43 20.28 9.98
N TYR A 301 15.57 21.60 10.09
CA TYR A 301 16.12 22.43 9.02
C TYR A 301 17.63 22.27 8.86
N LEU A 302 18.37 22.14 9.96
CA LEU A 302 19.81 21.91 9.90
C LEU A 302 20.14 20.50 9.38
N LYS A 303 19.37 19.47 9.78
CA LYS A 303 19.50 18.12 9.20
C LYS A 303 19.27 18.13 7.69
N ARG A 304 18.30 18.94 7.22
CA ARG A 304 18.00 19.13 5.79
C ARG A 304 19.11 19.84 5.03
N ALA A 305 19.83 20.76 5.69
CA ALA A 305 20.99 21.44 5.11
C ALA A 305 22.25 20.55 5.06
N GLY A 306 22.20 19.31 5.57
CA GLY A 306 23.29 18.34 5.49
C GLY A 306 24.22 18.32 6.71
N TYR A 307 23.83 18.95 7.82
CA TYR A 307 24.62 18.91 9.06
C TYR A 307 24.43 17.59 9.81
N ASP A 308 25.51 17.12 10.45
CA ASP A 308 25.49 15.89 11.27
C ASP A 308 24.91 16.16 12.67
N ASP A 309 24.35 15.14 13.32
CA ASP A 309 23.69 15.31 14.63
C ASP A 309 24.58 15.98 15.72
N PRO A 310 25.88 15.66 15.84
CA PRO A 310 26.77 16.38 16.74
C PRO A 310 26.93 17.86 16.39
N ALA A 311 27.01 18.17 15.11
CA ALA A 311 27.11 19.55 14.64
C ALA A 311 25.82 20.32 14.91
N ILE A 312 24.67 19.71 14.64
CA ILE A 312 23.36 20.30 14.90
C ILE A 312 23.20 20.63 16.39
N ALA A 313 23.60 19.71 17.28
CA ALA A 313 23.58 19.96 18.71
C ALA A 313 24.42 21.20 19.07
N GLY A 314 25.65 21.30 18.54
CA GLY A 314 26.53 22.45 18.78
C GLY A 314 26.01 23.76 18.17
N MET A 315 25.35 23.69 17.01
CA MET A 315 24.74 24.85 16.36
C MET A 315 23.56 25.37 17.18
N ILE A 316 22.69 24.48 17.69
CA ILE A 316 21.56 24.86 18.54
C ILE A 316 22.05 25.48 19.85
N LEU A 317 23.07 24.90 20.48
CA LEU A 317 23.70 25.49 21.67
C LEU A 317 24.28 26.87 21.37
N SER A 318 24.92 27.04 20.21
CA SER A 318 25.42 28.34 19.77
C SER A 318 24.30 29.36 19.54
N LEU A 319 23.15 28.96 18.99
CA LEU A 319 21.99 29.86 18.86
C LEU A 319 21.50 30.34 20.22
N ASN A 320 21.45 29.42 21.20
CA ASN A 320 20.99 29.72 22.55
C ASN A 320 21.94 30.65 23.32
N GLN A 321 23.21 30.75 22.91
CA GLN A 321 24.21 31.65 23.49
C GLN A 321 24.15 33.08 22.93
N ILE A 322 23.55 33.31 21.76
CA ILE A 322 23.53 34.63 21.11
C ILE A 322 22.73 35.67 21.93
N GLY A 323 21.78 35.24 22.77
CA GLY A 323 20.98 36.11 23.65
C GLY A 323 19.91 36.93 22.92
N ASP A 324 20.25 37.46 21.76
CA ASP A 324 19.43 38.26 20.85
C ASP A 324 18.71 37.38 19.82
N LYS A 325 17.37 37.42 19.85
CA LYS A 325 16.49 36.59 19.00
C LYS A 325 16.71 36.84 17.51
N ASP A 326 16.82 38.10 17.10
CA ASP A 326 16.88 38.46 15.68
C ASP A 326 18.23 38.06 15.08
N LYS A 327 19.31 38.21 15.86
CA LYS A 327 20.64 37.72 15.47
C LYS A 327 20.68 36.21 15.39
N ALA A 328 20.05 35.50 16.33
CA ALA A 328 19.96 34.04 16.31
C ALA A 328 19.17 33.53 15.09
N GLU A 329 18.03 34.14 14.78
CA GLU A 329 17.25 33.80 13.58
C GLU A 329 18.00 34.09 12.28
N LYS A 330 18.70 35.23 12.18
CA LYS A 330 19.50 35.58 11.01
C LYS A 330 20.65 34.59 10.81
N GLN A 331 21.33 34.22 11.88
CA GLN A 331 22.41 33.23 11.87
C GLN A 331 21.88 31.84 11.45
N PHE A 332 20.75 31.41 12.02
CA PHE A 332 20.10 30.15 11.65
C PHE A 332 19.70 30.12 10.17
N LYS A 333 19.08 31.19 9.65
CA LYS A 333 18.70 31.30 8.24
C LYS A 333 19.93 31.19 7.31
N SER A 334 21.07 31.73 7.72
CA SER A 334 22.33 31.57 6.97
C SER A 334 22.74 30.10 6.90
N TRP A 335 22.73 29.38 8.02
CA TRP A 335 23.12 27.96 8.06
C TRP A 335 22.14 27.07 7.30
N ALA A 336 20.84 27.30 7.44
CA ALA A 336 19.81 26.51 6.77
C ALA A 336 19.80 26.69 5.24
N ARG A 337 20.36 27.80 4.72
CA ARG A 337 20.50 28.09 3.28
C ARG A 337 21.85 27.65 2.70
N GLU A 338 22.77 27.20 3.52
CA GLU A 338 24.11 26.83 3.11
C GLU A 338 24.07 25.53 2.29
N LYS A 339 24.62 25.56 1.07
CA LYS A 339 24.61 24.45 0.12
C LYS A 339 26.00 23.95 -0.28
N ASP A 340 27.05 24.69 0.06
CA ASP A 340 28.43 24.31 -0.29
C ASP A 340 28.90 23.17 0.63
N PRO A 341 29.18 21.97 0.09
CA PRO A 341 29.64 20.83 0.89
C PRO A 341 30.89 21.14 1.71
N LYS A 342 31.81 21.96 1.19
CA LYS A 342 33.05 22.31 1.90
C LYS A 342 32.81 23.19 3.11
N HIS A 343 31.75 24.00 3.10
CA HIS A 343 31.37 24.80 4.27
C HIS A 343 30.60 23.97 5.29
N ILE A 344 29.71 23.09 4.83
CA ILE A 344 28.97 22.16 5.69
C ILE A 344 29.95 21.25 6.44
N GLU A 345 30.94 20.66 5.76
CA GLU A 345 31.96 19.81 6.38
C GLU A 345 32.80 20.57 7.42
N ARG A 346 33.23 21.80 7.10
CA ARG A 346 33.96 22.66 8.04
C ARG A 346 33.14 22.99 9.28
N ARG A 347 31.85 23.31 9.11
CA ARG A 347 30.94 23.57 10.23
C ARG A 347 30.61 22.30 11.01
N ASN A 348 30.51 21.15 10.36
CA ASN A 348 30.29 19.88 11.05
C ASN A 348 31.40 19.64 12.07
N ILE A 349 32.66 19.81 11.68
CA ILE A 349 33.81 19.69 12.57
C ILE A 349 33.75 20.75 13.68
N GLN A 350 33.52 22.02 13.32
CA GLN A 350 33.50 23.14 14.26
C GLN A 350 32.43 22.98 15.36
N TYR A 351 31.19 22.68 14.98
CA TYR A 351 30.08 22.60 15.91
C TYR A 351 29.98 21.25 16.62
N ALA A 352 30.46 20.15 16.03
CA ALA A 352 30.62 18.90 16.76
C ALA A 352 31.60 19.05 17.94
N GLY A 353 32.70 19.79 17.74
CA GLY A 353 33.62 20.15 18.83
C GLY A 353 32.95 20.94 19.96
N ARG A 354 32.08 21.91 19.61
CA ARG A 354 31.30 22.67 20.60
C ARG A 354 30.28 21.81 21.35
N ALA A 355 29.61 20.90 20.66
CA ALA A 355 28.68 19.97 21.30
C ALA A 355 29.40 19.09 22.34
N LYS A 356 30.59 18.58 21.99
CA LYS A 356 31.43 17.80 22.89
C LYS A 356 31.89 18.62 24.11
N GLN A 357 32.33 19.86 23.89
CA GLN A 357 32.70 20.79 24.98
C GLN A 357 31.54 21.09 25.91
N ALA A 358 30.31 21.13 25.39
CA ALA A 358 29.09 21.32 26.17
C ALA A 358 28.56 20.03 26.83
N GLY A 359 29.35 18.95 26.83
CA GLY A 359 28.98 17.68 27.46
C GLY A 359 27.93 16.86 26.69
N TRP A 360 27.66 17.20 25.43
CA TRP A 360 26.80 16.38 24.59
C TRP A 360 27.58 15.18 24.05
N ASN A 361 27.42 14.05 24.74
CA ASN A 361 27.95 12.76 24.32
C ASN A 361 26.84 12.06 23.54
N GLY A 362 26.66 12.41 22.26
CA GLY A 362 25.64 11.81 21.41
C GLY A 362 25.65 10.28 21.51
N SER A 363 24.48 9.63 21.37
CA SER A 363 24.37 8.17 21.36
C SER A 363 25.41 7.58 20.41
N SER A 364 26.43 6.93 20.98
CA SER A 364 27.44 6.18 20.25
C SER A 364 26.82 4.87 19.77
N SER A 365 25.90 4.96 18.81
CA SER A 365 25.54 3.85 17.95
C SER A 365 26.11 4.16 16.58
N GLN A 366 27.19 3.45 16.23
CA GLN A 366 27.54 3.20 14.85
C GLN A 366 26.29 2.73 14.08
N PRO A 367 26.22 2.96 12.75
CA PRO A 367 25.02 2.70 11.98
C PRO A 367 24.77 1.20 11.85
N GLN A 368 24.06 0.60 12.83
CA GLN A 368 23.37 -0.66 12.69
C GLN A 368 21.93 -0.37 12.28
N SER A 369 21.65 -0.60 11.00
CA SER A 369 20.31 -0.53 10.44
C SER A 369 19.44 -1.67 10.98
N GLN A 370 18.66 -1.38 12.03
CA GLN A 370 17.44 -2.10 12.36
C GLN A 370 16.33 -1.07 12.61
N ALA A 371 15.48 -0.87 11.61
CA ALA A 371 14.27 -0.08 11.74
C ALA A 371 13.19 -0.93 12.42
N GLY A 372 13.09 -0.82 13.74
CA GLY A 372 11.85 -1.08 14.46
C GLY A 372 10.91 0.10 14.26
N ALA A 373 9.77 -0.14 13.61
CA ALA A 373 8.74 0.88 13.41
C ALA A 373 8.04 1.18 14.74
N GLY A 374 8.51 2.22 15.43
CA GLY A 374 7.83 2.86 16.54
C GLY A 374 7.18 4.15 16.06
N ASP A 375 5.85 4.14 16.02
CA ASP A 375 4.96 5.24 15.66
C ASP A 375 5.14 6.41 16.66
N SER A 376 5.63 7.54 16.17
CA SER A 376 5.69 8.80 16.91
C SER A 376 4.98 9.88 16.10
N GLY A 377 3.96 10.48 16.72
CA GLY A 377 3.02 11.41 16.11
C GLY A 377 3.66 12.70 15.59
N SER A 378 4.22 12.64 14.39
CA SER A 378 4.61 13.80 13.59
C SER A 378 3.35 14.46 13.02
N LYS A 379 3.22 15.78 13.20
CA LYS A 379 2.40 16.64 12.32
C LYS A 379 2.62 16.18 10.88
N THR A 380 1.55 15.78 10.21
CA THR A 380 1.58 15.28 8.83
C THR A 380 2.20 16.37 7.97
N ILE A 381 3.41 16.12 7.47
CA ILE A 381 4.11 17.05 6.61
C ILE A 381 3.35 17.06 5.28
N ASP A 382 2.97 18.24 4.81
CA ASP A 382 2.48 18.39 3.45
C ASP A 382 3.66 18.28 2.47
N ASP A 383 4.06 17.04 2.22
CA ASP A 383 5.16 16.70 1.32
C ASP A 383 4.79 16.84 -0.16
N GLY A 384 3.52 17.18 -0.48
CA GLY A 384 3.03 17.12 -1.86
C GLY A 384 3.30 15.74 -2.51
N PRO A 385 3.29 15.65 -3.84
CA PRO A 385 3.83 14.48 -4.52
C PRO A 385 5.32 14.33 -4.19
N SER A 386 5.78 13.10 -3.93
CA SER A 386 7.16 12.77 -3.54
C SER A 386 8.25 13.22 -4.53
N ASN A 387 7.87 13.66 -5.72
CA ASN A 387 8.75 14.16 -6.77
C ASN A 387 8.51 15.64 -7.11
N MET A 388 7.96 16.43 -6.19
CA MET A 388 7.81 17.87 -6.36
C MET A 388 8.77 18.63 -5.45
N PRO A 389 9.34 19.76 -5.91
CA PRO A 389 10.06 20.66 -5.03
C PRO A 389 9.10 21.19 -3.97
N ILE A 390 9.57 21.28 -2.72
CA ILE A 390 8.74 21.79 -1.61
C ILE A 390 8.62 23.30 -1.76
N SER A 391 7.39 23.81 -1.74
CA SER A 391 7.11 25.24 -1.76
C SER A 391 7.29 25.84 -0.36
N TYR A 392 8.00 26.97 -0.24
CA TYR A 392 8.25 27.66 1.03
C TYR A 392 7.10 28.56 1.47
N HIS A 393 6.31 29.04 0.51
CA HIS A 393 5.28 30.07 0.75
C HIS A 393 3.87 29.48 0.79
N ILE A 394 3.65 28.34 0.15
CA ILE A 394 2.34 27.68 0.01
C ILE A 394 2.53 26.18 0.27
N PRO A 395 1.61 25.50 0.98
CA PRO A 395 1.68 24.05 1.15
C PRO A 395 1.81 23.30 -0.19
N THR A 396 2.76 22.38 -0.31
CA THR A 396 3.18 21.80 -1.60
C THR A 396 2.05 21.03 -2.28
N SER A 397 1.22 20.28 -1.54
CA SER A 397 0.04 19.62 -2.11
C SER A 397 -0.97 20.63 -2.67
N LYS A 398 -1.20 21.74 -1.95
CA LYS A 398 -2.13 22.80 -2.37
C LYS A 398 -1.63 23.49 -3.63
N ALA A 399 -0.33 23.81 -3.69
CA ALA A 399 0.28 24.40 -4.87
C ALA A 399 0.18 23.47 -6.07
N TYR A 400 0.54 22.19 -5.90
CA TYR A 400 0.47 21.18 -6.94
C TYR A 400 -0.96 20.96 -7.46
N GLN A 401 -1.93 20.75 -6.58
CA GLN A 401 -3.31 20.49 -6.99
C GLN A 401 -3.92 21.67 -7.75
N ALA A 402 -3.68 22.90 -7.27
CA ALA A 402 -4.24 24.10 -7.91
C ALA A 402 -3.61 24.34 -9.29
N LEU A 403 -2.28 24.23 -9.42
CA LEU A 403 -1.60 24.40 -10.71
C LEU A 403 -1.94 23.25 -11.68
N LYS A 404 -2.07 22.02 -11.19
CA LYS A 404 -2.53 20.89 -12.01
C LYS A 404 -3.96 21.10 -12.51
N LYS A 405 -4.85 21.63 -11.66
CA LYS A 405 -6.23 22.00 -12.04
C LYS A 405 -6.27 23.12 -13.09
N ALA A 406 -5.30 24.03 -13.06
CA ALA A 406 -5.13 25.08 -14.07
C ALA A 406 -4.51 24.58 -15.39
N GLY A 407 -4.17 23.30 -15.52
CA GLY A 407 -3.70 22.70 -16.78
C GLY A 407 -2.18 22.70 -16.99
N TYR A 408 -1.38 22.98 -15.96
CA TYR A 408 0.08 22.91 -16.08
C TYR A 408 0.62 21.48 -15.99
N GLU A 409 1.69 21.21 -16.73
CA GLU A 409 2.39 19.92 -16.74
C GLU A 409 3.33 19.78 -15.53
N GLU A 410 3.63 18.55 -15.12
CA GLU A 410 4.43 18.28 -13.91
C GLU A 410 5.82 18.95 -13.90
N PRO A 411 6.60 18.95 -14.99
CA PRO A 411 7.85 19.71 -15.04
C PRO A 411 7.65 21.21 -14.87
N ALA A 412 6.56 21.75 -15.43
CA ALA A 412 6.24 23.17 -15.32
C ALA A 412 5.79 23.55 -13.91
N ILE A 413 4.98 22.72 -13.26
CA ILE A 413 4.60 22.88 -11.85
C ILE A 413 5.85 22.90 -10.97
N ALA A 414 6.80 21.98 -11.18
CA ALA A 414 8.07 21.96 -10.46
C ALA A 414 8.87 23.26 -10.69
N GLY A 415 9.01 23.70 -11.94
CA GLY A 415 9.71 24.95 -12.27
C GLY A 415 9.03 26.22 -11.74
N MET A 416 7.69 26.20 -11.62
CA MET A 416 6.91 27.26 -11.00
C MET A 416 7.15 27.34 -9.50
N ILE A 417 7.14 26.21 -8.80
CA ILE A 417 7.45 26.14 -7.36
C ILE A 417 8.88 26.59 -7.09
N ILE A 418 9.85 26.17 -7.90
CA ILE A 418 11.24 26.64 -7.80
C ILE A 418 11.31 28.17 -8.00
N GLY A 419 10.57 28.70 -8.97
CA GLY A 419 10.47 30.15 -9.20
C GLY A 419 9.91 30.90 -8.00
N MET A 420 8.84 30.38 -7.38
CA MET A 420 8.26 30.96 -6.16
C MET A 420 9.25 30.94 -5.00
N ASN A 421 9.99 29.85 -4.83
CA ASN A 421 10.98 29.73 -3.76
C ASN A 421 12.16 30.71 -3.91
N GLY A 422 12.47 31.14 -5.13
CA GLY A 422 13.48 32.16 -5.41
C GLY A 422 12.96 33.60 -5.34
N SER A 423 11.66 33.80 -5.16
CA SER A 423 11.01 35.12 -5.11
C SER A 423 10.67 35.52 -3.68
N GLU A 424 10.48 36.81 -3.43
CA GLU A 424 9.91 37.31 -2.18
C GLU A 424 8.47 36.79 -1.99
N GLU A 425 8.04 36.62 -0.74
CA GLU A 425 6.75 36.00 -0.39
C GLU A 425 5.56 36.68 -1.09
N LYS A 426 5.52 38.01 -1.11
CA LYS A 426 4.45 38.78 -1.78
C LYS A 426 4.40 38.48 -3.28
N GLN A 427 5.56 38.45 -3.93
CA GLN A 427 5.68 38.17 -5.36
C GLN A 427 5.34 36.71 -5.68
N ALA A 428 5.75 35.77 -4.82
CA ALA A 428 5.42 34.35 -4.94
C ALA A 428 3.90 34.10 -4.83
N LEU A 429 3.22 34.72 -3.87
CA LEU A 429 1.77 34.61 -3.71
C LEU A 429 1.00 35.25 -4.87
N GLN A 430 1.47 36.40 -5.39
CA GLN A 430 0.88 37.04 -6.56
C GLN A 430 1.04 36.16 -7.82
N ASN A 431 2.24 35.63 -8.05
CA ASN A 431 2.50 34.71 -9.16
C ASN A 431 1.65 33.45 -9.06
N TYR A 432 1.53 32.85 -7.87
CA TYR A 432 0.68 31.70 -7.64
C TYR A 432 -0.78 31.98 -8.02
N LYS A 433 -1.34 33.11 -7.54
CA LYS A 433 -2.71 33.51 -7.84
C LYS A 433 -2.92 33.63 -9.35
N ILE A 434 -2.04 34.37 -10.05
CA ILE A 434 -2.08 34.54 -11.51
C ILE A 434 -2.05 33.18 -12.21
N TRP A 435 -1.15 32.28 -11.82
CA TRP A 435 -1.04 30.97 -12.47
C TRP A 435 -2.28 30.12 -12.23
N THR A 436 -2.83 30.10 -11.02
CA THR A 436 -4.01 29.26 -10.69
C THR A 436 -5.33 29.77 -11.29
N GLU A 437 -5.42 31.05 -11.59
CA GLU A 437 -6.61 31.68 -12.21
C GLU A 437 -6.51 31.77 -13.74
N GLU A 438 -5.34 31.44 -14.32
CA GLU A 438 -5.08 31.45 -15.77
C GLU A 438 -5.97 30.45 -16.50
N LYS A 439 -6.74 30.94 -17.49
CA LYS A 439 -7.63 30.13 -18.34
C LYS A 439 -7.24 30.14 -19.81
N ASP A 440 -6.35 31.03 -20.25
CA ASP A 440 -5.94 31.12 -21.66
C ASP A 440 -5.01 29.94 -22.03
N PRO A 441 -5.43 29.04 -22.94
CA PRO A 441 -4.61 27.90 -23.36
C PRO A 441 -3.26 28.31 -23.96
N LYS A 442 -3.16 29.48 -24.62
CA LYS A 442 -1.90 29.97 -25.19
C LYS A 442 -0.91 30.36 -24.09
N GLN A 443 -1.39 31.02 -23.04
CA GLN A 443 -0.56 31.37 -21.88
C GLN A 443 -0.13 30.12 -21.09
N ILE A 444 -1.04 29.16 -20.89
CA ILE A 444 -0.71 27.88 -20.24
C ILE A 444 0.37 27.15 -21.03
N LYS A 445 0.24 27.06 -22.36
CA LYS A 445 1.26 26.44 -23.23
C LYS A 445 2.61 27.15 -23.14
N ARG A 446 2.63 28.49 -23.20
CA ARG A 446 3.85 29.29 -23.07
C ARG A 446 4.54 29.07 -21.72
N ARG A 447 3.78 29.09 -20.62
CA ARG A 447 4.31 28.87 -19.27
C ARG A 447 4.74 27.42 -19.05
N ASN A 448 4.06 26.44 -19.66
CA ASN A 448 4.50 25.04 -19.64
C ASN A 448 5.90 24.90 -20.27
N GLN A 449 6.16 25.58 -21.39
CA GLN A 449 7.49 25.60 -21.99
C GLN A 449 8.51 26.30 -21.08
N GLN A 450 8.22 27.54 -20.65
CA GLN A 450 9.14 28.36 -19.86
C GLN A 450 9.49 27.74 -18.50
N HIS A 451 8.48 27.33 -17.73
CA HIS A 451 8.70 26.74 -16.41
C HIS A 451 9.05 25.25 -16.52
N GLY A 452 8.62 24.56 -17.57
CA GLY A 452 8.97 23.16 -17.81
C GLY A 452 10.46 22.97 -18.03
N GLU A 453 11.11 23.85 -18.80
CA GLU A 453 12.57 23.85 -18.95
C GLU A 453 13.29 24.06 -17.62
N ARG A 454 12.81 25.01 -16.79
CA ARG A 454 13.36 25.24 -15.45
C ARG A 454 13.20 24.01 -14.54
N GLY A 455 12.05 23.33 -14.59
CA GLY A 455 11.84 22.08 -13.86
C GLY A 455 12.77 20.97 -14.34
N LYS A 456 12.94 20.83 -15.66
CA LYS A 456 13.86 19.86 -16.28
C LYS A 456 15.32 20.11 -15.89
N GLN A 457 15.77 21.37 -15.91
CA GLN A 457 17.11 21.78 -15.47
C GLN A 457 17.35 21.46 -13.98
N ALA A 458 16.30 21.56 -13.15
CA ALA A 458 16.36 21.21 -11.74
C ALA A 458 16.23 19.69 -11.46
N GLY A 459 16.22 18.85 -12.50
CA GLY A 459 16.21 17.39 -12.36
C GLY A 459 14.82 16.76 -12.27
N PHE A 460 13.75 17.48 -12.66
CA PHE A 460 12.38 16.94 -12.73
C PHE A 460 12.03 16.64 -14.19
N PRO A 461 12.26 15.40 -14.68
CA PRO A 461 12.12 15.09 -16.10
C PRO A 461 10.66 14.88 -16.50
N ASP A 462 10.41 14.67 -17.80
CA ASP A 462 9.06 14.49 -18.35
C ASP A 462 8.33 13.23 -17.83
N LYS A 463 6.99 13.15 -17.99
CA LYS A 463 6.12 12.08 -17.45
C LYS A 463 6.61 10.66 -17.77
N ASN A 464 7.18 10.45 -18.96
CA ASN A 464 7.75 9.16 -19.39
C ASN A 464 9.07 8.79 -18.70
N LYS A 465 9.83 9.78 -18.22
CA LYS A 465 11.02 9.59 -17.37
C LYS A 465 10.65 9.59 -15.87
N MET A 466 9.57 10.27 -15.46
CA MET A 466 9.02 10.23 -14.10
C MET A 466 8.45 8.85 -13.75
N ASN A 467 7.78 8.19 -14.70
CA ASN A 467 7.34 6.80 -14.52
C ASN A 467 8.52 5.81 -14.37
N ALA A 468 9.71 6.17 -14.86
CA ALA A 468 10.95 5.42 -14.63
C ALA A 468 11.67 5.79 -13.31
N ALA A 469 11.27 6.87 -12.64
CA ALA A 469 11.97 7.47 -11.50
C ALA A 469 11.20 7.42 -10.17
N SER A 470 9.96 6.91 -10.13
CA SER A 470 9.14 6.85 -8.91
C SER A 470 8.59 5.45 -8.62
N GLY A 471 9.24 4.75 -7.71
CA GLY A 471 8.67 3.59 -7.02
C GLY A 471 9.74 2.79 -6.28
N GLY A 472 9.86 2.98 -4.96
CA GLY A 472 10.63 2.07 -4.09
C GLY A 472 11.31 2.72 -2.87
N PRO A 473 11.25 2.11 -1.67
CA PRO A 473 11.88 2.61 -0.44
C PRO A 473 13.43 2.55 -0.49
N PRO A 474 14.15 3.23 0.43
CA PRO A 474 15.59 3.50 0.34
C PRO A 474 16.52 2.29 0.20
N SER A 475 16.07 1.08 0.57
CA SER A 475 16.84 -0.17 0.39
C SER A 475 16.95 -0.63 -1.07
N GLU A 476 16.11 -0.13 -1.97
CA GLU A 476 16.12 -0.49 -3.40
C GLU A 476 16.97 0.47 -4.26
N ARG A 477 17.52 1.54 -3.68
CA ARG A 477 18.37 2.53 -4.41
C ARG A 477 19.82 2.10 -4.62
N ILE A 478 20.20 0.86 -4.29
CA ILE A 478 21.54 0.34 -4.56
C ILE A 478 21.42 -0.80 -5.58
N LYS A 479 21.71 -0.47 -6.85
CA LYS A 479 21.84 -1.34 -8.04
C LYS A 479 20.57 -1.54 -8.87
N THR A 480 20.36 -0.64 -9.82
CA THR A 480 19.79 -0.98 -11.14
C THR A 480 20.07 0.23 -12.03
N LYS A 481 21.13 0.18 -12.85
CA LYS A 481 20.95 -0.37 -14.20
C LYS A 481 22.06 -1.29 -14.71
N LEU A 482 23.18 -1.42 -14.00
CA LEU A 482 24.26 -2.37 -14.30
C LEU A 482 25.04 -2.81 -13.03
N GLY A 483 24.48 -2.52 -11.84
CA GLY A 483 25.24 -2.44 -10.59
C GLY A 483 25.70 -3.80 -10.05
N ILE A 484 27.01 -3.95 -9.93
CA ILE A 484 27.68 -5.07 -9.27
C ILE A 484 27.47 -5.01 -7.75
N SER A 485 27.37 -6.18 -7.10
CA SER A 485 27.21 -6.24 -5.66
C SER A 485 28.41 -5.62 -4.92
N VAL A 486 28.16 -4.73 -3.93
CA VAL A 486 29.23 -4.11 -3.10
C VAL A 486 30.08 -5.19 -2.42
N GLY A 487 29.47 -6.31 -2.03
CA GLY A 487 30.20 -7.47 -1.50
C GLY A 487 31.12 -8.12 -2.53
N SER A 488 30.68 -8.21 -3.79
CA SER A 488 31.47 -8.74 -4.90
C SER A 488 32.64 -7.82 -5.25
N VAL A 489 32.42 -6.49 -5.25
CA VAL A 489 33.51 -5.51 -5.41
C VAL A 489 34.55 -5.66 -4.30
N LYS A 490 34.14 -5.78 -3.03
CA LYS A 490 35.05 -5.98 -1.90
C LYS A 490 35.84 -7.29 -1.99
N LYS A 491 35.23 -8.38 -2.47
CA LYS A 491 35.93 -9.65 -2.70
C LYS A 491 37.04 -9.51 -3.75
N VAL A 492 36.74 -8.88 -4.89
CA VAL A 492 37.73 -8.59 -5.92
C VAL A 492 38.81 -7.66 -5.39
N GLU A 493 38.45 -6.63 -4.63
CA GLU A 493 39.39 -5.73 -3.97
C GLU A 493 40.34 -6.47 -3.02
N ASN A 494 39.84 -7.42 -2.23
CA ASN A 494 40.66 -8.24 -1.33
C ASN A 494 41.62 -9.18 -2.10
N ILE A 495 41.16 -9.80 -3.19
CA ILE A 495 42.00 -10.66 -4.04
C ILE A 495 43.11 -9.83 -4.70
N LEU A 496 42.77 -8.67 -5.26
CA LEU A 496 43.74 -7.74 -5.86
C LEU A 496 44.69 -7.11 -4.83
N ASN A 497 44.36 -7.19 -3.54
CA ASN A 497 45.20 -6.75 -2.43
C ASN A 497 46.11 -7.86 -1.86
N SER A 498 45.91 -9.12 -2.25
CA SER A 498 46.70 -10.23 -1.72
C SER A 498 48.17 -10.15 -2.16
N LYS A 499 49.06 -10.75 -1.37
CA LYS A 499 50.52 -10.73 -1.64
C LYS A 499 50.86 -11.38 -2.99
N ASP A 500 50.03 -12.33 -3.44
CA ASP A 500 50.22 -13.08 -4.68
C ASP A 500 49.90 -12.26 -5.94
N PHE A 501 49.02 -11.26 -5.82
CA PHE A 501 48.61 -10.39 -6.92
C PHE A 501 49.28 -9.02 -6.92
N LYS A 502 49.82 -8.56 -5.77
CA LYS A 502 50.60 -7.31 -5.69
C LYS A 502 51.82 -7.27 -6.62
N LYS A 503 52.36 -8.43 -7.02
CA LYS A 503 53.49 -8.54 -7.96
C LYS A 503 53.07 -8.67 -9.44
N LYS A 504 51.79 -8.98 -9.71
CA LYS A 504 51.28 -9.29 -11.06
C LYS A 504 50.50 -8.16 -11.73
N ILE A 505 50.06 -7.15 -10.96
CA ILE A 505 49.22 -6.04 -11.44
C ILE A 505 49.78 -4.72 -10.94
N THR A 506 49.80 -3.70 -11.80
CA THR A 506 50.19 -2.35 -11.43
C THR A 506 49.09 -1.64 -10.60
N SER A 507 49.49 -0.70 -9.74
CA SER A 507 48.54 0.05 -8.89
C SER A 507 47.47 0.80 -9.70
N GLU A 508 47.80 1.26 -10.91
CA GLU A 508 46.89 1.98 -11.79
C GLU A 508 45.83 1.06 -12.41
N GLU A 509 46.23 -0.12 -12.90
CA GLU A 509 45.30 -1.08 -13.48
C GLU A 509 44.31 -1.61 -12.44
N LYS A 510 44.78 -1.84 -11.21
CA LYS A 510 43.91 -2.20 -10.09
C LYS A 510 42.87 -1.13 -9.81
N LYS A 511 43.27 0.15 -9.80
CA LYS A 511 42.35 1.27 -9.59
C LYS A 511 41.31 1.35 -10.70
N LYS A 512 41.72 1.14 -11.96
CA LYS A 512 40.83 1.11 -13.13
C LYS A 512 39.80 -0.03 -13.06
N ILE A 513 40.22 -1.23 -12.66
CA ILE A 513 39.31 -2.37 -12.44
C ILE A 513 38.28 -2.04 -11.36
N LEU A 514 38.72 -1.51 -10.21
CA LEU A 514 37.82 -1.22 -9.09
C LEU A 514 36.86 -0.06 -9.40
N ASP A 515 37.28 0.94 -10.18
CA ASP A 515 36.42 2.07 -10.55
C ASP A 515 35.29 1.65 -11.49
N ILE A 516 35.61 0.83 -12.51
CA ILE A 516 34.61 0.25 -13.42
C ILE A 516 33.63 -0.66 -12.65
N LEU A 517 34.10 -1.46 -11.69
CA LEU A 517 33.23 -2.33 -10.89
C LEU A 517 32.34 -1.55 -9.91
N LYS A 518 32.81 -0.40 -9.39
CA LYS A 518 32.03 0.46 -8.49
C LYS A 518 30.98 1.27 -9.25
N ASN A 519 31.29 1.72 -10.47
CA ASN A 519 30.43 2.58 -11.29
C ASN A 519 30.41 2.17 -12.78
N PRO A 520 29.83 1.02 -13.14
CA PRO A 520 29.86 0.54 -14.52
C PRO A 520 28.99 1.43 -15.43
N LYS A 521 29.53 1.89 -16.56
CA LYS A 521 28.79 2.72 -17.53
C LYS A 521 28.10 1.87 -18.60
N SER A 522 28.62 0.68 -18.90
CA SER A 522 28.05 -0.26 -19.88
C SER A 522 28.36 -1.73 -19.55
N GLU A 523 27.54 -2.65 -20.07
CA GLU A 523 27.76 -4.11 -19.94
C GLU A 523 29.07 -4.55 -20.61
N LYS A 524 29.48 -3.88 -21.69
CA LYS A 524 30.76 -4.12 -22.37
C LYS A 524 31.96 -3.86 -21.46
N GLU A 525 31.92 -2.79 -20.65
CA GLU A 525 32.99 -2.49 -19.67
C GLU A 525 33.08 -3.58 -18.59
N ILE A 526 31.94 -4.11 -18.15
CA ILE A 526 31.89 -5.21 -17.17
C ILE A 526 32.55 -6.47 -17.75
N MET A 527 32.18 -6.84 -18.98
CA MET A 527 32.74 -8.02 -19.65
C MET A 527 34.24 -7.88 -19.90
N GLN A 528 34.74 -6.68 -20.23
CA GLN A 528 36.17 -6.42 -20.37
C GLN A 528 36.93 -6.64 -19.06
N VAL A 529 36.37 -6.19 -17.93
CA VAL A 529 36.97 -6.40 -16.61
C VAL A 529 36.95 -7.89 -16.23
N ILE A 530 35.85 -8.60 -16.50
CA ILE A 530 35.73 -10.04 -16.22
C ILE A 530 36.77 -10.83 -17.01
N ASN A 531 36.89 -10.60 -18.32
CA ASN A 531 37.87 -11.27 -19.16
C ASN A 531 39.31 -10.99 -18.70
N LYS A 532 39.58 -9.76 -18.25
CA LYS A 532 40.89 -9.39 -17.71
C LYS A 532 41.17 -10.10 -16.39
N LEU A 533 40.20 -10.20 -15.48
CA LEU A 533 40.35 -10.96 -14.23
C LEU A 533 40.58 -12.45 -14.49
N ILE A 534 39.88 -13.05 -15.44
CA ILE A 534 40.09 -14.44 -15.87
C ILE A 534 41.52 -14.64 -16.41
N SER A 535 42.01 -13.72 -17.24
CA SER A 535 43.38 -13.78 -17.78
C SER A 535 44.47 -13.70 -16.70
N LEU A 536 44.15 -13.10 -15.56
CA LEU A 536 45.05 -12.99 -14.41
C LEU A 536 45.07 -14.27 -13.55
N GLY A 537 44.39 -15.33 -13.99
CA GLY A 537 44.24 -16.56 -13.22
C GLY A 537 43.26 -16.43 -12.06
N ILE A 538 42.54 -15.31 -11.95
CA ILE A 538 41.39 -15.18 -11.06
C ILE A 538 40.25 -15.89 -11.77
N ASN A 539 40.15 -17.19 -11.50
CA ASN A 539 39.08 -18.00 -12.03
C ASN A 539 37.78 -17.54 -11.36
N ILE A 540 37.09 -16.59 -11.99
CA ILE A 540 35.72 -16.21 -11.61
C ILE A 540 34.81 -17.33 -12.11
N LYS A 541 35.00 -18.53 -11.57
CA LYS A 541 34.02 -19.60 -11.64
C LYS A 541 32.98 -19.26 -10.57
N GLN A 542 31.91 -18.61 -11.01
CA GLN A 542 30.53 -18.57 -10.48
C GLN A 542 30.41 -18.82 -8.97
N PRO A 543 29.88 -17.93 -8.09
CA PRO A 543 28.42 -17.73 -7.97
C PRO A 543 27.95 -16.49 -7.16
N GLU A 544 28.76 -15.46 -6.88
CA GLU A 544 28.30 -14.30 -6.07
C GLU A 544 27.51 -13.25 -6.88
N PHE A 545 27.05 -13.70 -8.05
CA PHE A 545 26.23 -13.04 -9.06
C PHE A 545 25.05 -13.95 -9.48
N GLN A 546 24.47 -14.63 -8.47
CA GLN A 546 23.49 -15.74 -8.47
C GLN A 546 24.17 -17.11 -8.38
N ASP A 547 24.16 -17.65 -7.17
CA ASP A 547 24.25 -19.09 -6.95
C ASP A 547 23.13 -19.74 -7.76
N GLY A 548 23.53 -20.66 -8.62
CA GLY A 548 22.61 -21.55 -9.31
C GLY A 548 22.03 -21.03 -10.63
N TRP A 549 21.73 -19.75 -10.80
CA TRP A 549 20.90 -19.32 -11.96
C TRP A 549 21.59 -19.63 -13.30
N GLY A 550 20.99 -20.52 -14.09
CA GLY A 550 21.53 -20.97 -15.37
C GLY A 550 22.76 -21.89 -15.27
N SER A 551 23.13 -22.33 -14.07
CA SER A 551 24.15 -23.36 -13.85
C SER A 551 23.57 -24.76 -14.07
N SER A 552 24.37 -25.66 -14.62
CA SER A 552 23.95 -27.06 -14.79
C SER A 552 23.79 -27.73 -13.43
N ASP A 553 22.76 -28.55 -13.27
CA ASP A 553 22.58 -29.40 -12.08
C ASP A 553 23.44 -30.68 -12.13
N GLY A 554 24.30 -30.84 -13.14
CA GLY A 554 25.15 -32.00 -13.35
C GLY A 554 24.40 -33.24 -13.88
N LYS A 555 23.08 -33.13 -14.09
CA LYS A 555 22.25 -34.25 -14.56
C LYS A 555 21.34 -33.87 -15.73
N GLY A 556 21.72 -32.82 -16.48
CA GLY A 556 21.07 -32.37 -17.71
C GLY A 556 20.06 -31.23 -17.54
N GLY A 557 19.78 -30.78 -16.32
CA GLY A 557 18.95 -29.60 -16.06
C GLY A 557 19.80 -28.35 -15.81
N TYR A 558 19.18 -27.19 -15.92
CA TYR A 558 19.74 -25.91 -15.48
C TYR A 558 18.91 -25.36 -14.34
N ARG A 559 19.54 -24.70 -13.36
CA ARG A 559 18.81 -24.10 -12.26
C ARG A 559 18.31 -22.73 -12.66
N ASP A 560 17.13 -22.64 -13.25
CA ASP A 560 16.55 -21.41 -13.81
C ASP A 560 15.10 -21.20 -13.35
N ILE A 561 14.70 -21.90 -12.29
CA ILE A 561 13.37 -21.78 -11.71
C ILE A 561 13.49 -21.05 -10.37
N LEU A 562 12.84 -19.89 -10.25
CA LEU A 562 12.70 -19.16 -8.99
C LEU A 562 11.29 -19.34 -8.43
N ILE A 563 11.18 -19.78 -7.18
CA ILE A 563 9.90 -19.85 -6.46
C ILE A 563 9.45 -18.42 -6.14
N ARG A 564 8.20 -18.09 -6.47
CA ARG A 564 7.63 -16.77 -6.15
C ARG A 564 7.65 -16.52 -4.65
N ASP A 565 7.88 -15.27 -4.24
CA ASP A 565 7.92 -14.89 -2.82
C ASP A 565 6.66 -15.30 -2.05
N ASN A 566 5.49 -15.20 -2.69
CA ASN A 566 4.21 -15.60 -2.07
C ASN A 566 4.17 -17.10 -1.77
N ASP A 567 4.62 -17.93 -2.71
CA ASP A 567 4.61 -19.39 -2.57
C ASP A 567 5.67 -19.81 -1.53
N ARG A 568 6.86 -19.17 -1.52
CA ARG A 568 7.89 -19.36 -0.47
C ARG A 568 7.35 -19.02 0.92
N ASN A 569 6.77 -17.83 1.08
CA ASN A 569 6.27 -17.36 2.38
C ASN A 569 5.14 -18.27 2.90
N MET A 570 4.32 -18.81 2.00
CA MET A 570 3.30 -19.81 2.34
C MET A 570 3.95 -21.11 2.84
N LEU A 571 4.98 -21.65 2.18
CA LEU A 571 5.70 -22.84 2.64
C LEU A 571 6.27 -22.66 4.05
N ILE A 572 6.97 -21.55 4.30
CA ILE A 572 7.53 -21.24 5.63
C ILE A 572 6.44 -21.10 6.68
N ARG A 573 5.30 -20.48 6.34
CA ARG A 573 4.15 -20.38 7.26
C ARG A 573 3.55 -21.75 7.56
N SER A 574 3.41 -22.62 6.56
CA SER A 574 2.90 -23.99 6.75
C SER A 574 3.83 -24.85 7.60
N MET A 575 5.16 -24.70 7.46
CA MET A 575 6.12 -25.32 8.39
C MET A 575 5.86 -24.91 9.83
N GLY A 576 5.66 -23.61 10.07
CA GLY A 576 5.36 -23.08 11.41
C GLY A 576 4.05 -23.61 11.97
N LYS A 577 3.03 -23.83 11.12
CA LYS A 577 1.73 -24.40 11.52
C LYS A 577 1.80 -25.89 11.87
N LYS A 578 2.62 -26.68 11.17
CA LYS A 578 2.79 -28.12 11.47
C LYS A 578 3.49 -28.36 12.79
N GLY A 579 4.26 -27.40 13.31
CA GLY A 579 4.96 -27.50 14.61
C GLY A 579 6.07 -28.56 14.68
N GLN A 580 6.35 -29.25 13.58
CA GLN A 580 7.36 -30.33 13.48
C GLN A 580 8.77 -29.81 13.13
N PHE A 581 8.92 -28.51 12.90
CA PHE A 581 10.18 -27.91 12.44
C PHE A 581 10.68 -26.90 13.48
N SER A 582 11.95 -26.99 13.82
CA SER A 582 12.65 -25.99 14.61
C SER A 582 12.82 -24.67 13.84
N LYS A 583 13.05 -23.56 14.56
CA LYS A 583 13.32 -22.25 13.94
C LYS A 583 14.55 -22.31 13.02
N GLU A 584 15.56 -23.10 13.37
CA GLU A 584 16.78 -23.26 12.58
C GLU A 584 16.51 -24.00 11.27
N GLU A 585 15.69 -25.05 11.30
CA GLU A 585 15.25 -25.75 10.09
C GLU A 585 14.40 -24.86 9.19
N MET A 586 13.51 -24.05 9.78
CA MET A 586 12.74 -23.06 9.02
C MET A 586 13.65 -22.03 8.33
N MET A 587 14.70 -21.55 8.99
CA MET A 587 15.67 -20.64 8.38
C MET A 587 16.51 -21.32 7.28
N LYS A 588 16.89 -22.59 7.47
CA LYS A 588 17.59 -23.38 6.44
C LYS A 588 16.72 -23.53 5.19
N TRP A 589 15.43 -23.84 5.36
CA TRP A 589 14.48 -23.93 4.25
C TRP A 589 14.19 -22.59 3.60
N ASP A 590 14.02 -21.49 4.34
CA ASP A 590 13.84 -20.15 3.74
C ASP A 590 15.05 -19.76 2.89
N LYS A 591 16.26 -20.06 3.38
CA LYS A 591 17.50 -19.84 2.62
C LYS A 591 17.56 -20.71 1.36
N TYR A 592 17.21 -21.99 1.46
CA TYR A 592 17.19 -22.93 0.33
C TYR A 592 16.18 -22.50 -0.73
N LEU A 593 14.96 -22.15 -0.34
CA LEU A 593 13.87 -21.73 -1.24
C LEU A 593 14.09 -20.38 -1.93
N ARG A 594 15.11 -19.60 -1.52
CA ARG A 594 15.51 -18.35 -2.20
C ARG A 594 16.46 -18.57 -3.37
N GLN A 595 17.08 -19.75 -3.45
CA GLN A 595 17.99 -20.06 -4.54
C GLN A 595 17.17 -20.50 -5.77
N PRO A 596 17.77 -20.43 -6.96
CA PRO A 596 17.16 -20.99 -8.14
C PRO A 596 17.35 -22.49 -8.20
N PHE A 597 16.31 -23.16 -8.67
CA PHE A 597 16.18 -24.60 -8.72
C PHE A 597 16.30 -25.10 -10.14
N SER A 598 16.93 -26.26 -10.31
CA SER A 598 16.65 -27.04 -11.51
C SER A 598 15.28 -27.68 -11.38
N ARG A 599 14.68 -28.03 -12.52
CA ARG A 599 13.39 -28.71 -12.52
C ARG A 599 13.41 -29.99 -11.67
N ARG A 600 14.51 -30.74 -11.75
CA ARG A 600 14.70 -31.96 -10.94
C ARG A 600 14.72 -31.64 -9.44
N GLU A 601 15.44 -30.62 -9.00
CA GLU A 601 15.43 -30.24 -7.59
C GLU A 601 14.05 -29.76 -7.13
N LEU A 602 13.33 -29.05 -8.00
CA LEU A 602 11.95 -28.65 -7.72
C LEU A 602 11.05 -29.87 -7.53
N GLU A 603 11.14 -30.87 -8.42
CA GLU A 603 10.30 -32.07 -8.41
C GLU A 603 10.69 -33.10 -7.35
N GLU A 604 11.98 -33.30 -7.08
CA GLU A 604 12.48 -34.31 -6.15
C GLU A 604 12.56 -33.79 -4.72
N THR A 605 12.74 -32.48 -4.53
CA THR A 605 12.94 -31.88 -3.20
C THR A 605 11.79 -30.97 -2.80
N VAL A 606 11.47 -29.96 -3.62
CA VAL A 606 10.55 -28.89 -3.22
C VAL A 606 9.10 -29.33 -3.22
N ILE A 607 8.64 -30.04 -4.26
CA ILE A 607 7.25 -30.52 -4.37
C ILE A 607 6.93 -31.57 -3.27
N PRO A 608 7.75 -32.62 -3.04
CA PRO A 608 7.50 -33.58 -1.96
C PRO A 608 7.53 -32.91 -0.59
N PHE A 609 8.42 -31.93 -0.40
CA PHE A 609 8.44 -31.13 0.81
C PHE A 609 7.15 -30.34 1.00
N ALA A 610 6.65 -29.67 -0.04
CA ALA A 610 5.39 -28.94 0.01
C ALA A 610 4.22 -29.86 0.37
N LYS A 611 4.15 -31.06 -0.23
CA LYS A 611 3.17 -32.09 0.11
C LYS A 611 3.26 -32.51 1.58
N ARG A 612 4.47 -32.74 2.11
CA ARG A 612 4.68 -33.12 3.53
C ARG A 612 4.11 -32.09 4.52
N ILE A 613 4.15 -30.81 4.16
CA ILE A 613 3.66 -29.71 5.00
C ILE A 613 2.25 -29.23 4.63
N ASP A 614 1.50 -30.01 3.86
CA ASP A 614 0.15 -29.72 3.36
C ASP A 614 0.06 -28.35 2.66
N ALA A 615 1.07 -28.01 1.86
CA ALA A 615 1.14 -26.77 1.10
C ALA A 615 1.18 -27.05 -0.41
N TYR A 616 0.48 -26.23 -1.18
CA TYR A 616 0.42 -26.34 -2.64
C TYR A 616 1.18 -25.21 -3.32
N ILE A 617 2.25 -25.53 -4.04
CA ILE A 617 3.00 -24.58 -4.87
C ILE A 617 2.32 -24.58 -6.24
N GLY A 618 1.73 -23.44 -6.65
CA GLY A 618 0.90 -23.37 -7.86
C GLY A 618 1.65 -23.69 -9.17
N GLU A 619 0.88 -23.87 -10.25
CA GLU A 619 1.39 -24.10 -11.61
C GLU A 619 2.25 -22.92 -12.14
N GLY A 620 3.05 -23.19 -13.18
CA GLY A 620 3.78 -22.17 -13.95
C GLY A 620 5.30 -22.19 -13.87
N TYR A 621 5.91 -23.14 -13.16
CA TYR A 621 7.36 -23.22 -12.97
C TYR A 621 8.03 -24.09 -14.06
N HIS A 622 8.13 -23.57 -15.28
CA HIS A 622 8.53 -24.36 -16.44
C HIS A 622 10.04 -24.39 -16.74
N GLY A 623 10.83 -23.43 -16.23
CA GLY A 623 12.24 -23.29 -16.58
C GLY A 623 12.46 -23.09 -18.09
N THR A 624 13.71 -22.97 -18.54
CA THR A 624 14.08 -22.91 -19.96
C THR A 624 14.49 -24.27 -20.55
N GLY A 625 14.52 -25.31 -19.69
CA GLY A 625 14.90 -26.67 -20.05
C GLY A 625 16.40 -26.82 -20.39
N PRO A 626 16.85 -28.05 -20.71
CA PRO A 626 18.22 -28.33 -21.20
C PRO A 626 18.66 -27.45 -22.38
N HIS A 627 17.72 -27.01 -23.21
CA HIS A 627 18.01 -26.30 -24.47
C HIS A 627 17.90 -24.78 -24.39
N ARG A 628 17.62 -24.23 -23.21
CA ARG A 628 17.59 -22.77 -22.96
C ARG A 628 16.63 -22.02 -23.89
N PHE A 629 15.40 -22.50 -24.02
CA PHE A 629 14.39 -21.78 -24.80
C PHE A 629 14.15 -20.39 -24.19
N ARG A 630 14.17 -19.35 -25.04
CA ARG A 630 13.84 -17.99 -24.61
C ARG A 630 12.35 -17.94 -24.23
N ASP A 631 12.03 -17.40 -23.06
CA ASP A 631 10.64 -17.28 -22.60
C ASP A 631 9.78 -16.51 -23.61
N GLU A 632 10.29 -15.40 -24.15
CA GLU A 632 9.63 -14.63 -25.21
C GLU A 632 9.26 -15.48 -26.43
N TRP A 633 10.14 -16.41 -26.81
CA TRP A 633 9.88 -17.33 -27.91
C TRP A 633 8.79 -18.34 -27.54
N LEU A 634 8.85 -18.95 -26.34
CA LEU A 634 7.81 -19.86 -25.84
C LEU A 634 6.44 -19.19 -25.79
N GLN A 635 6.36 -17.95 -25.29
CA GLN A 635 5.11 -17.19 -25.26
C GLN A 635 4.60 -16.87 -26.66
N SER A 636 5.49 -16.64 -27.64
CA SER A 636 5.09 -16.36 -29.03
C SER A 636 4.51 -17.57 -29.77
N ILE A 637 4.96 -18.79 -29.44
CA ILE A 637 4.53 -20.01 -30.12
C ILE A 637 3.26 -20.63 -29.51
N LYS A 638 3.01 -20.42 -28.21
CA LYS A 638 1.85 -21.00 -27.51
C LYS A 638 0.50 -20.67 -28.17
N PRO A 639 0.17 -19.40 -28.50
CA PRO A 639 -1.10 -19.08 -29.15
C PRO A 639 -1.28 -19.80 -30.49
N ARG A 640 -0.20 -19.92 -31.26
CA ARG A 640 -0.21 -20.54 -32.60
C ARG A 640 -0.46 -22.05 -32.53
N ILE A 641 0.20 -22.73 -31.58
CA ILE A 641 -0.02 -24.18 -31.38
C ILE A 641 -1.43 -24.43 -30.84
N LYS A 642 -1.90 -23.56 -29.92
CA LYS A 642 -3.25 -23.63 -29.35
C LYS A 642 -4.33 -23.54 -30.42
N GLU A 643 -4.24 -22.52 -31.28
CA GLU A 643 -5.20 -22.27 -32.35
C GLU A 643 -5.19 -23.41 -33.36
N ARG A 644 -4.01 -23.91 -33.74
CA ARG A 644 -3.87 -24.96 -34.75
C ARG A 644 -4.33 -26.34 -34.29
N SER A 645 -4.25 -26.61 -32.99
CA SER A 645 -4.61 -27.92 -32.42
C SER A 645 -5.97 -27.91 -31.72
N ASN A 646 -6.61 -26.75 -31.57
CA ASN A 646 -7.86 -26.54 -30.82
C ASN A 646 -7.86 -27.19 -29.42
N ILE A 647 -6.79 -26.95 -28.64
CA ILE A 647 -6.60 -27.54 -27.31
C ILE A 647 -6.76 -26.53 -26.18
N SER A 648 -7.03 -27.03 -24.97
CA SER A 648 -7.03 -26.21 -23.76
C SER A 648 -5.61 -25.72 -23.43
N THR A 649 -5.53 -24.58 -22.73
CA THR A 649 -4.24 -24.03 -22.29
C THR A 649 -3.49 -25.01 -21.37
N ALA A 650 -4.20 -25.79 -20.54
CA ALA A 650 -3.60 -26.77 -19.65
C ALA A 650 -2.91 -27.91 -20.41
N VAL A 651 -3.56 -28.46 -21.44
CA VAL A 651 -2.96 -29.51 -22.29
C VAL A 651 -1.74 -28.97 -23.04
N LEU A 652 -1.83 -27.74 -23.55
CA LEU A 652 -0.70 -27.09 -24.22
C LEU A 652 0.47 -26.85 -23.27
N ASP A 653 0.24 -26.40 -22.04
CA ASP A 653 1.30 -26.15 -21.07
C ASP A 653 2.03 -27.45 -20.67
N GLN A 654 1.31 -28.57 -20.58
CA GLN A 654 1.92 -29.91 -20.37
C GLN A 654 2.71 -30.38 -21.59
N ALA A 655 2.18 -30.14 -22.80
CA ALA A 655 2.87 -30.48 -24.03
C ALA A 655 4.18 -29.68 -24.21
N ILE A 656 4.13 -28.37 -23.95
CA ILE A 656 5.32 -27.51 -23.95
C ILE A 656 6.29 -27.95 -22.86
N LEU A 657 5.81 -28.31 -21.67
CA LEU A 657 6.65 -28.85 -20.60
C LEU A 657 7.34 -30.15 -21.01
N TYR A 658 6.65 -31.07 -21.69
CA TYR A 658 7.25 -32.30 -22.20
C TYR A 658 8.37 -32.01 -23.20
N VAL A 659 8.09 -31.15 -24.18
CA VAL A 659 9.04 -30.85 -25.27
C VAL A 659 10.25 -30.09 -24.76
N VAL A 660 10.06 -29.08 -23.89
CA VAL A 660 11.19 -28.34 -23.29
C VAL A 660 12.15 -29.26 -22.51
N ASN A 661 11.67 -30.42 -22.05
CA ASN A 661 12.45 -31.40 -21.29
C ASN A 661 13.01 -32.58 -22.11
N MET A 662 12.81 -32.62 -23.43
CA MET A 662 13.39 -33.66 -24.28
C MET A 662 14.93 -33.57 -24.25
N LYS A 663 15.64 -34.72 -24.28
CA LYS A 663 17.11 -34.75 -24.18
C LYS A 663 17.80 -34.26 -25.45
N ASP A 664 17.24 -34.54 -26.62
CA ASP A 664 17.82 -34.16 -27.90
C ASP A 664 17.26 -32.80 -28.37
N PRO A 665 18.10 -31.77 -28.56
CA PRO A 665 17.65 -30.47 -29.07
C PRO A 665 17.04 -30.55 -30.48
N LYS A 666 17.53 -31.47 -31.33
CA LYS A 666 17.02 -31.61 -32.70
C LYS A 666 15.62 -32.19 -32.71
N GLU A 667 15.39 -33.20 -31.88
CA GLU A 667 14.08 -33.83 -31.70
C GLU A 667 13.08 -32.86 -31.06
N THR A 668 13.57 -32.03 -30.13
CA THR A 668 12.78 -30.97 -29.52
C THR A 668 12.31 -29.96 -30.56
N GLN A 669 13.25 -29.42 -31.35
CA GLN A 669 12.94 -28.42 -32.37
C GLN A 669 12.03 -29.00 -33.46
N SER A 670 12.27 -30.25 -33.90
CA SER A 670 11.43 -30.89 -34.91
C SER A 670 9.99 -31.10 -34.41
N THR A 671 9.82 -31.42 -33.13
CA THR A 671 8.50 -31.57 -32.50
C THR A 671 7.78 -30.23 -32.41
N VAL A 672 8.44 -29.16 -31.95
CA VAL A 672 7.85 -27.81 -31.93
C VAL A 672 7.49 -27.33 -33.34
N ASP A 673 8.39 -27.50 -34.30
CA ASP A 673 8.16 -27.09 -35.69
C ASP A 673 6.99 -27.86 -36.31
N ARG A 674 6.86 -29.15 -36.00
CA ARG A 674 5.70 -29.96 -36.40
C ARG A 674 4.43 -29.42 -35.77
N TRP A 675 4.39 -29.16 -34.46
CA TRP A 675 3.21 -28.60 -33.80
C TRP A 675 2.81 -27.23 -34.36
N LEU A 676 3.79 -26.39 -34.70
CA LEU A 676 3.55 -25.10 -35.34
C LEU A 676 3.00 -25.24 -36.76
N LYS A 677 3.46 -26.24 -37.54
CA LYS A 677 3.08 -26.45 -38.95
C LYS A 677 1.82 -27.29 -39.14
N GLN A 678 1.61 -28.30 -38.31
CA GLN A 678 0.60 -29.35 -38.49
C GLN A 678 -0.34 -29.48 -37.29
N GLY A 679 -0.03 -28.86 -36.16
CA GLY A 679 -0.75 -29.09 -34.90
C GLY A 679 -0.29 -30.37 -34.18
N MET A 680 -0.86 -30.62 -33.02
CA MET A 680 -0.65 -31.84 -32.24
C MET A 680 -1.56 -32.96 -32.73
N THR A 681 -1.10 -34.22 -32.70
CA THR A 681 -1.95 -35.37 -33.07
C THR A 681 -2.96 -35.69 -31.94
N LYS A 682 -4.03 -36.43 -32.27
CA LYS A 682 -5.06 -36.79 -31.29
C LYS A 682 -4.49 -37.64 -30.14
N GLU A 683 -3.51 -38.49 -30.45
CA GLU A 683 -2.83 -39.35 -29.47
C GLU A 683 -2.00 -38.51 -28.49
N GLU A 684 -1.28 -37.50 -28.99
CA GLU A 684 -0.51 -36.57 -28.15
C GLU A 684 -1.45 -35.76 -27.24
N ILE A 685 -2.54 -35.24 -27.79
CA ILE A 685 -3.54 -34.48 -27.02
C ILE A 685 -4.12 -35.36 -25.91
N GLN A 686 -4.45 -36.62 -26.21
CA GLN A 686 -4.99 -37.56 -25.23
C GLN A 686 -3.94 -37.96 -24.17
N GLN A 687 -2.68 -38.10 -24.56
CA GLN A 687 -1.57 -38.37 -23.65
C GLN A 687 -1.40 -37.23 -22.64
N PHE A 688 -1.34 -35.98 -23.13
CA PHE A 688 -1.16 -34.81 -22.26
C PHE A 688 -2.42 -34.43 -21.48
N SER A 689 -3.61 -34.81 -21.95
CA SER A 689 -4.85 -34.63 -21.17
C SER A 689 -4.97 -35.59 -19.99
N LYS A 690 -4.41 -36.80 -20.09
CA LYS A 690 -4.42 -37.79 -19.00
C LYS A 690 -3.41 -37.49 -17.89
N GLN A 691 -2.34 -36.76 -18.20
CA GLN A 691 -1.31 -36.37 -17.22
C GLN A 691 -1.67 -35.12 -16.39
N VAL A 692 -2.92 -34.61 -16.50
CA VAL A 692 -3.40 -33.42 -15.79
C VAL A 692 -3.76 -33.71 -14.31
N ASP A 693 -3.61 -34.95 -13.83
CA ASP A 693 -3.77 -35.29 -12.40
C ASP A 693 -2.54 -34.89 -11.58
N TRP A 694 -2.44 -33.59 -11.29
CA TRP A 694 -1.60 -33.05 -10.21
C TRP A 694 -2.45 -32.65 -8.99
N ALA A 695 -3.45 -33.50 -8.67
CA ALA A 695 -4.19 -33.44 -7.41
C ALA A 695 -3.35 -33.98 -6.25
#